data_AF-A0A5C7IPB7-F1
#
_entry.id   AF-A0A5C7IPB7-F1
#
_cell.length_a   1.000
_cell.length_b   1.000
_cell.length_c   1.000
_cell.angle_alpha   90.00
_cell.angle_beta   90.00
_cell.angle_gamma   90.00
#
_symmetry.space_group_name_H-M   'P 1'
#
loop_
_entity.id
_entity.type
_entity.pdbx_description
1 polymer ?
#
loop_
_entity_poly.entity_id
_entity_poly.type
_entity_poly.pdbx_seq_one_letter_code
_entity_poly.pdbx_strand_id
1 'polypeptide(L)'
;MMMMLRSVASSSISHDYGDALSKCILFFEGQRSGKLPSSQRMTWRKDSALRDGSDIGIDLVGGYYDAGDNVKFNFPMAFTTTMLAWSILEFGNHMGSELQHATEAVKWGTDYFLKATSVPGKVVAQVGEPYGDHNCWERPEDMDTARTSYVVNTTSPGSEVSAEIAAALAASSMIFKNIDNRYSQVLLKRASQVFQFADQHRGSYNESIGPAVCPFYCDFSGFMDDLIWGAAWLYKATNTEYYLKYVLDNIHYLENVPQSNDPIYVGGSFEEFGWDSKHAGINVLLSGLLKNTQNSSNTFVQYADKFVCSVLPESHSKNVYFSPGGLLFKDGGSNTQRTTAISFLLLVYSRHLISSQNRAIQCENNVVVTPSRLVQFAKGQVDYLLGSNPIKMSYMVGYGRNFPRKIHHRGSTCPSIDKRRRKIKCHDGDVFFYSKYPNFNQLTGAIVGGPDIKDQYNDTRIDFVHSEPTTYINAPFVGVLAFFKEKGRQNAFQLLTVAWYLSRDLLVDLVGGYYDAGDNIKFSFPMAFTTTMLAWSILEFGNHMGSELQHATEAVKWGTDYFLKATSVPGKVVAQVGEPYGDHNCWERPEDMDTARTSYVLNTTNPGSEVSAEIAAALAASSMVFKNIDNRYSQVLLKRASQVVLQVFQFADQHRLSYNESVGPAVCPFYCDFSGFMNDPIYEGGSFAEFGWDSKHTGVNVLLSRLLMNTQNSNNPFVQYADKYVCSVLPESPSNSVSFSPGGLLFKEGGSNTQHTTAASFLLLVYSLYLTRSNNRAIHCGNNVVVTPSRLVQFAKGQVDYLLGSNPIKMSYMVGYGRNFPRKIHHRGSTLPSIDKCRRQIKCHDGDVFFYSKYPNPNQLTGAIVGSQPRI
;
A
#
# COMPACT_ATOMS: atom_id res chain seq x y z
N MET A 1 47.89 26.13 10.42
CA MET A 1 47.24 26.85 9.31
C MET A 1 46.12 25.96 8.76
N MET A 2 44.92 26.06 9.31
CA MET A 2 43.74 25.27 8.87
C MET A 2 43.26 25.83 7.53
N MET A 3 43.39 25.04 6.46
CA MET A 3 42.72 25.33 5.19
C MET A 3 41.23 24.96 5.32
N MET A 4 40.38 25.99 5.36
CA MET A 4 38.94 25.85 5.17
C MET A 4 38.66 25.34 3.75
N LEU A 5 38.21 24.09 3.63
CA LEU A 5 37.54 23.59 2.44
C LEU A 5 36.16 24.25 2.36
N ARG A 6 36.02 25.20 1.42
CA ARG A 6 34.73 25.77 1.04
C ARG A 6 33.85 24.67 0.46
N SER A 7 32.78 24.30 1.15
CA SER A 7 31.72 23.45 0.60
C SER A 7 30.98 24.22 -0.49
N VAL A 8 31.19 23.84 -1.75
CA VAL A 8 30.33 24.29 -2.85
C VAL A 8 29.01 23.53 -2.73
N ALA A 9 27.94 24.23 -2.34
CA ALA A 9 26.60 23.67 -2.33
C ALA A 9 26.17 23.36 -3.78
N SER A 10 26.18 22.08 -4.15
CA SER A 10 25.55 21.59 -5.38
C SER A 10 24.04 21.63 -5.21
N SER A 11 23.34 22.44 -6.02
CA SER A 11 21.88 22.39 -6.14
C SER A 11 21.44 20.97 -6.53
N SER A 12 20.77 20.24 -5.64
CA SER A 12 20.27 18.91 -5.95
C SER A 12 19.14 19.02 -7.00
N ILE A 13 19.30 18.34 -8.13
CA ILE A 13 18.23 18.20 -9.12
C ILE A 13 17.14 17.33 -8.48
N SER A 14 15.95 17.89 -8.28
CA SER A 14 14.78 17.14 -7.81
C SER A 14 14.12 16.43 -9.00
N HIS A 15 13.90 15.13 -8.88
CA HIS A 15 13.33 14.28 -9.94
C HIS A 15 11.88 13.94 -9.67
N ASP A 16 11.03 13.98 -10.70
CA ASP A 16 9.65 13.51 -10.65
C ASP A 16 9.58 12.02 -11.00
N TYR A 17 9.68 11.17 -9.98
CA TYR A 17 9.58 9.73 -10.15
C TYR A 17 8.20 9.25 -10.61
N GLY A 18 7.15 10.06 -10.45
CA GLY A 18 5.81 9.74 -10.94
C GLY A 18 5.71 9.86 -12.47
N ASP A 19 6.25 10.94 -13.00
CA ASP A 19 6.42 11.15 -14.45
C ASP A 19 7.36 10.08 -15.05
N ALA A 20 8.51 9.84 -14.42
CA ALA A 20 9.44 8.79 -14.86
C ALA A 20 8.79 7.40 -14.86
N LEU A 21 7.98 7.06 -13.84
CA LEU A 21 7.28 5.77 -13.76
C LEU A 21 6.32 5.58 -14.94
N SER A 22 5.50 6.60 -15.21
CA SER A 22 4.50 6.56 -16.27
C SER A 22 5.16 6.38 -17.65
N LYS A 23 6.28 7.09 -17.88
CA LYS A 23 7.10 6.94 -19.09
C LYS A 23 7.76 5.55 -19.17
N CYS A 24 8.36 5.07 -18.08
CA CYS A 24 9.02 3.77 -18.02
C CYS A 24 8.05 2.62 -18.37
N ILE A 25 6.78 2.71 -17.95
CA ILE A 25 5.74 1.73 -18.32
C ILE A 25 5.31 1.91 -19.79
N LEU A 26 5.18 3.16 -20.26
CA LEU A 26 4.81 3.46 -21.65
C LEU A 26 5.81 2.88 -22.67
N PHE A 27 7.09 2.77 -22.33
CA PHE A 27 8.12 2.17 -23.17
C PHE A 27 7.75 0.75 -23.65
N PHE A 28 7.14 -0.08 -22.80
CA PHE A 28 6.76 -1.45 -23.18
C PHE A 28 5.75 -1.47 -24.33
N GLU A 29 4.88 -0.46 -24.44
CA GLU A 29 3.98 -0.33 -25.59
C GLU A 29 4.74 -0.10 -26.90
N GLY A 30 5.87 0.60 -26.83
CA GLY A 30 6.80 0.78 -27.93
C GLY A 30 7.51 -0.50 -28.38
N GLN A 31 7.60 -1.51 -27.51
CA GLN A 31 8.22 -2.81 -27.79
C GLN A 31 7.24 -3.89 -28.25
N ARG A 32 5.91 -3.68 -28.16
CA ARG A 32 4.92 -4.73 -28.48
C ARG A 32 5.07 -5.25 -29.91
N SER A 33 5.14 -6.55 -30.11
CA SER A 33 5.01 -7.22 -31.42
C SER A 33 3.59 -7.76 -31.60
N GLY A 34 3.12 -7.92 -32.83
CA GLY A 34 1.80 -8.50 -33.12
C GLY A 34 0.70 -7.46 -33.35
N LYS A 35 -0.55 -7.88 -33.15
CA LYS A 35 -1.73 -7.01 -33.31
C LYS A 35 -1.94 -6.14 -32.09
N LEU A 36 -1.77 -4.83 -32.23
CA LEU A 36 -1.83 -3.88 -31.12
C LEU A 36 -3.27 -3.63 -30.66
N PRO A 37 -3.51 -3.42 -29.35
CA PRO A 37 -4.83 -3.10 -28.85
C PRO A 37 -5.25 -1.67 -29.22
N SER A 38 -6.56 -1.41 -29.29
CA SER A 38 -7.08 -0.06 -29.52
C SER A 38 -6.72 0.94 -28.42
N SER A 39 -6.36 0.46 -27.23
CA SER A 39 -5.90 1.27 -26.10
C SER A 39 -4.41 1.64 -26.17
N GLN A 40 -3.69 1.25 -27.22
CA GLN A 40 -2.27 1.58 -27.42
C GLN A 40 -2.04 3.11 -27.38
N ARG A 41 -1.23 3.58 -26.43
CA ARG A 41 -0.85 4.99 -26.23
C ARG A 41 0.36 5.38 -27.07
N MET A 42 1.28 4.44 -27.35
CA MET A 42 2.42 4.68 -28.25
C MET A 42 1.96 4.68 -29.74
N THR A 43 1.32 5.76 -30.17
CA THR A 43 0.53 5.80 -31.42
C THR A 43 1.32 5.67 -32.72
N TRP A 44 2.65 5.88 -32.70
CA TRP A 44 3.49 5.73 -33.89
C TRP A 44 3.81 4.25 -34.22
N ARG A 45 3.57 3.32 -33.29
CA ARG A 45 3.62 1.87 -33.53
C ARG A 45 2.31 1.39 -34.16
N LYS A 46 2.37 0.41 -35.07
CA LYS A 46 1.22 -0.32 -35.61
C LYS A 46 1.46 -1.83 -35.56
N ASP A 47 0.48 -2.58 -36.06
CA ASP A 47 0.54 -4.04 -36.16
C ASP A 47 1.78 -4.50 -36.94
N SER A 48 2.47 -5.50 -36.39
CA SER A 48 3.69 -6.08 -36.98
C SER A 48 3.75 -7.58 -36.71
N ALA A 49 4.60 -8.33 -37.42
CA ALA A 49 4.86 -9.75 -37.13
C ALA A 49 3.60 -10.65 -37.07
N LEU A 50 2.59 -10.36 -37.90
CA LEU A 50 1.28 -11.04 -37.86
C LEU A 50 1.30 -12.49 -38.37
N ARG A 51 2.48 -13.02 -38.70
CA ARG A 51 2.69 -14.40 -39.20
C ARG A 51 3.66 -15.20 -38.34
N ASP A 52 4.07 -14.66 -37.18
CA ASP A 52 4.99 -15.32 -36.27
C ASP A 52 4.46 -16.71 -35.88
N GLY A 53 5.32 -17.73 -36.03
CA GLY A 53 5.01 -19.13 -35.73
C GLY A 53 4.29 -19.92 -36.83
N SER A 54 3.98 -19.27 -37.97
CA SER A 54 3.38 -19.96 -39.12
C SER A 54 4.27 -21.06 -39.70
N ASP A 55 5.59 -20.94 -39.57
CA ASP A 55 6.60 -21.92 -39.98
C ASP A 55 6.51 -23.25 -39.21
N ILE A 56 6.01 -23.20 -37.97
CA ILE A 56 5.83 -24.39 -37.11
C ILE A 56 4.36 -24.68 -36.76
N GLY A 57 3.42 -23.95 -37.37
CA GLY A 57 1.98 -24.15 -37.16
C GLY A 57 1.47 -23.73 -35.77
N ILE A 58 2.14 -22.80 -35.09
CA ILE A 58 1.73 -22.26 -33.79
C ILE A 58 1.48 -20.76 -33.95
N ASP A 59 0.36 -20.23 -33.42
CA ASP A 59 0.19 -18.76 -33.35
C ASP A 59 1.19 -18.19 -32.33
N LEU A 60 2.21 -17.48 -32.80
CA LEU A 60 3.17 -16.78 -31.95
C LEU A 60 3.07 -15.25 -32.10
N VAL A 61 1.97 -14.73 -32.63
CA VAL A 61 1.71 -13.29 -32.71
C VAL A 61 1.56 -12.71 -31.29
N GLY A 62 2.27 -11.61 -31.00
CA GLY A 62 2.32 -11.00 -29.67
C GLY A 62 3.75 -10.91 -29.11
N GLY A 63 3.86 -10.66 -27.81
CA GLY A 63 5.16 -10.58 -27.10
C GLY A 63 5.88 -9.26 -27.35
N TYR A 64 7.11 -9.15 -26.89
CA TYR A 64 7.93 -7.93 -27.02
C TYR A 64 9.09 -8.16 -27.97
N TYR A 65 9.43 -7.16 -28.78
CA TYR A 65 10.77 -7.06 -29.32
C TYR A 65 11.75 -6.78 -28.19
N ASP A 66 12.93 -7.38 -28.28
CA ASP A 66 13.89 -7.41 -27.18
C ASP A 66 14.53 -6.04 -26.93
N ALA A 67 15.06 -5.43 -27.99
CA ALA A 67 15.86 -4.21 -27.90
C ALA A 67 15.53 -3.22 -29.02
N GLY A 68 16.53 -2.78 -29.78
CA GLY A 68 16.37 -1.98 -31.00
C GLY A 68 16.03 -2.77 -32.25
N ASP A 69 15.96 -4.09 -32.14
CA ASP A 69 15.74 -5.09 -33.18
C ASP A 69 14.29 -5.58 -33.23
N ASN A 70 13.99 -6.52 -34.15
CA ASN A 70 12.66 -7.13 -34.26
C ASN A 70 12.67 -8.62 -33.91
N VAL A 71 13.74 -9.13 -33.28
CA VAL A 71 13.79 -10.49 -32.77
C VAL A 71 13.05 -10.57 -31.44
N LYS A 72 12.42 -11.71 -31.20
CA LYS A 72 11.80 -12.05 -29.92
C LYS A 72 12.64 -13.09 -29.23
N PHE A 73 13.60 -12.66 -28.42
CA PHE A 73 14.40 -13.53 -27.57
C PHE A 73 13.61 -13.84 -26.29
N ASN A 74 13.19 -15.09 -26.11
CA ASN A 74 12.27 -15.41 -25.01
C ASN A 74 12.95 -15.49 -23.65
N PHE A 75 14.26 -15.71 -23.58
CA PHE A 75 15.00 -15.73 -22.31
C PHE A 75 15.00 -14.34 -21.62
N PRO A 76 15.51 -13.26 -22.24
CA PRO A 76 15.41 -11.91 -21.67
C PRO A 76 13.97 -11.38 -21.58
N MET A 77 13.06 -11.79 -22.48
CA MET A 77 11.64 -11.43 -22.39
C MET A 77 10.95 -12.09 -21.18
N ALA A 78 11.33 -13.31 -20.83
CA ALA A 78 10.79 -14.02 -19.68
C ALA A 78 11.28 -13.33 -18.40
N PHE A 79 12.58 -13.04 -18.30
CA PHE A 79 13.14 -12.25 -17.21
C PHE A 79 12.47 -10.88 -17.07
N THR A 80 12.26 -10.17 -18.20
CA THR A 80 11.50 -8.92 -18.23
C THR A 80 10.11 -9.08 -17.59
N THR A 81 9.40 -10.14 -17.97
CA THR A 81 8.03 -10.39 -17.48
C THR A 81 8.04 -10.77 -16.00
N THR A 82 9.00 -11.57 -15.55
CA THR A 82 9.23 -11.87 -14.13
C THR A 82 9.51 -10.60 -13.33
N MET A 83 10.37 -9.72 -13.82
CA MET A 83 10.74 -8.47 -13.13
C MET A 83 9.62 -7.43 -13.10
N LEU A 84 8.82 -7.32 -14.16
CA LEU A 84 7.60 -6.51 -14.14
C LEU A 84 6.60 -7.06 -13.11
N ALA A 85 6.43 -8.39 -13.08
CA ALA A 85 5.54 -9.01 -12.12
C ALA A 85 6.04 -8.81 -10.67
N TRP A 86 7.33 -9.02 -10.42
CA TRP A 86 7.94 -8.79 -9.12
C TRP A 86 7.83 -7.33 -8.68
N SER A 87 8.02 -6.38 -9.61
CA SER A 87 7.82 -4.95 -9.36
C SER A 87 6.41 -4.62 -8.88
N ILE A 88 5.39 -5.22 -9.49
CA ILE A 88 4.00 -5.04 -9.07
C ILE A 88 3.74 -5.72 -7.71
N LEU A 89 4.27 -6.91 -7.48
CA LEU A 89 4.08 -7.64 -6.22
C LEU A 89 4.69 -6.88 -5.02
N GLU A 90 5.85 -6.26 -5.19
CA GLU A 90 6.54 -5.54 -4.10
C GLU A 90 6.03 -4.10 -3.93
N PHE A 91 5.76 -3.42 -5.05
CA PHE A 91 5.56 -1.96 -5.08
C PHE A 91 4.29 -1.51 -5.79
N GLY A 92 3.41 -2.42 -6.23
CA GLY A 92 2.18 -2.10 -6.97
C GLY A 92 1.24 -1.14 -6.25
N ASN A 93 1.21 -1.19 -4.91
CA ASN A 93 0.44 -0.25 -4.08
C ASN A 93 0.89 1.21 -4.22
N HIS A 94 2.13 1.45 -4.68
CA HIS A 94 2.70 2.78 -4.88
C HIS A 94 2.52 3.30 -6.33
N MET A 95 2.04 2.46 -7.26
CA MET A 95 1.94 2.83 -8.67
C MET A 95 0.74 3.75 -8.96
N GLY A 96 -0.32 3.71 -8.14
CA GLY A 96 -1.52 4.53 -8.35
C GLY A 96 -2.26 4.12 -9.62
N SER A 97 -2.61 5.08 -10.49
CA SER A 97 -3.25 4.82 -11.79
C SER A 97 -2.39 3.94 -12.71
N GLU A 98 -1.06 4.02 -12.59
CA GLU A 98 -0.14 3.27 -13.46
C GLU A 98 -0.14 1.76 -13.17
N LEU A 99 -0.74 1.30 -12.05
CA LEU A 99 -0.84 -0.13 -11.74
C LEU A 99 -1.56 -0.91 -12.85
N GLN A 100 -2.59 -0.30 -13.45
CA GLN A 100 -3.32 -0.93 -14.54
C GLN A 100 -2.41 -1.13 -15.76
N HIS A 101 -1.69 -0.08 -16.19
CA HIS A 101 -0.79 -0.16 -17.33
C HIS A 101 0.39 -1.12 -17.10
N ALA A 102 0.94 -1.16 -15.88
CA ALA A 102 1.96 -2.14 -15.51
C ALA A 102 1.41 -3.58 -15.58
N THR A 103 0.18 -3.79 -15.10
CA THR A 103 -0.49 -5.10 -15.16
C THR A 103 -0.78 -5.52 -16.61
N GLU A 104 -1.19 -4.58 -17.47
CA GLU A 104 -1.37 -4.81 -18.91
C GLU A 104 -0.04 -5.17 -19.60
N ALA A 105 1.08 -4.57 -19.19
CA ALA A 105 2.41 -4.92 -19.69
C ALA A 105 2.81 -6.36 -19.31
N VAL A 106 2.54 -6.78 -18.06
CA VAL A 106 2.73 -8.19 -17.64
C VAL A 106 1.81 -9.11 -18.43
N LYS A 107 0.55 -8.72 -18.62
CA LYS A 107 -0.42 -9.53 -19.36
C LYS A 107 0.04 -9.79 -20.80
N TRP A 108 0.59 -8.78 -21.47
CA TRP A 108 1.08 -8.90 -22.84
C TRP A 108 2.19 -9.95 -22.99
N GLY A 109 3.14 -10.00 -22.05
CA GLY A 109 4.19 -11.02 -22.02
C GLY A 109 3.63 -12.41 -21.72
N THR A 110 2.77 -12.51 -20.70
CA THR A 110 2.18 -13.80 -20.31
C THR A 110 1.24 -14.40 -21.36
N ASP A 111 0.45 -13.59 -22.05
CA ASP A 111 -0.40 -14.04 -23.16
C ASP A 111 0.46 -14.69 -24.27
N TYR A 112 1.62 -14.10 -24.56
CA TYR A 112 2.57 -14.67 -25.50
C TYR A 112 3.24 -15.95 -24.97
N PHE A 113 3.66 -16.02 -23.71
CA PHE A 113 4.25 -17.25 -23.18
C PHE A 113 3.27 -18.42 -23.09
N LEU A 114 1.98 -18.17 -22.89
CA LEU A 114 0.94 -19.19 -23.01
C LEU A 114 0.86 -19.77 -24.44
N LYS A 115 1.16 -18.97 -25.46
CA LYS A 115 1.28 -19.45 -26.85
C LYS A 115 2.59 -20.19 -27.09
N ALA A 116 3.71 -19.60 -26.65
CA ALA A 116 5.07 -20.13 -26.83
C ALA A 116 5.30 -21.50 -26.18
N THR A 117 4.45 -21.87 -25.22
CA THR A 117 4.48 -23.14 -24.48
C THR A 117 3.21 -23.97 -24.66
N SER A 118 2.42 -23.68 -25.70
CA SER A 118 1.09 -24.28 -25.91
C SER A 118 1.14 -25.76 -26.30
N VAL A 119 2.24 -26.22 -26.89
CA VAL A 119 2.45 -27.60 -27.32
C VAL A 119 3.29 -28.35 -26.28
N PRO A 120 2.78 -29.41 -25.65
CA PRO A 120 3.54 -30.20 -24.68
C PRO A 120 4.87 -30.70 -25.24
N GLY A 121 5.93 -30.66 -24.43
CA GLY A 121 7.28 -31.10 -24.82
C GLY A 121 8.01 -30.16 -25.78
N LYS A 122 7.44 -28.98 -26.09
CA LYS A 122 8.07 -27.93 -26.91
C LYS A 122 7.95 -26.58 -26.21
N VAL A 123 9.07 -25.87 -26.16
CA VAL A 123 9.11 -24.47 -25.72
C VAL A 123 9.76 -23.66 -26.83
N VAL A 124 9.04 -22.67 -27.36
CA VAL A 124 9.63 -21.73 -28.31
C VAL A 124 10.58 -20.84 -27.52
N ALA A 125 11.85 -20.83 -27.91
CA ALA A 125 12.90 -20.02 -27.28
C ALA A 125 13.12 -18.69 -28.02
N GLN A 126 12.81 -18.63 -29.32
CA GLN A 126 13.02 -17.43 -30.12
C GLN A 126 12.12 -17.39 -31.37
N VAL A 127 11.77 -16.18 -31.81
CA VAL A 127 11.15 -15.93 -33.12
C VAL A 127 11.88 -14.80 -33.83
N GLY A 128 12.40 -15.07 -35.03
CA GLY A 128 13.30 -14.18 -35.77
C GLY A 128 14.68 -14.81 -35.95
N GLU A 129 15.17 -14.84 -37.20
CA GLU A 129 16.57 -15.17 -37.47
C GLU A 129 17.43 -13.92 -37.23
N PRO A 130 18.33 -13.94 -36.24
CA PRO A 130 18.91 -12.71 -35.70
C PRO A 130 19.91 -12.06 -36.66
N TYR A 131 20.69 -12.82 -37.43
CA TYR A 131 21.67 -12.24 -38.34
C TYR A 131 21.00 -11.48 -39.48
N GLY A 132 19.93 -12.04 -40.05
CA GLY A 132 19.11 -11.40 -41.07
C GLY A 132 18.38 -10.17 -40.52
N ASP A 133 17.79 -10.24 -39.32
CA ASP A 133 17.17 -9.08 -38.67
C ASP A 133 18.19 -7.97 -38.37
N HIS A 134 19.38 -8.34 -37.90
CA HIS A 134 20.45 -7.41 -37.52
C HIS A 134 21.14 -6.78 -38.73
N ASN A 135 21.20 -7.49 -39.86
CA ASN A 135 21.68 -6.96 -41.14
C ASN A 135 20.73 -5.91 -41.75
N CYS A 136 19.46 -5.86 -41.32
CA CYS A 136 18.45 -4.98 -41.90
C CYS A 136 18.07 -3.84 -40.96
N TRP A 137 18.04 -2.61 -41.50
CA TRP A 137 17.43 -1.46 -40.82
C TRP A 137 16.09 -1.08 -41.45
N GLU A 138 15.01 -1.58 -40.86
CA GLU A 138 13.63 -1.32 -41.29
C GLU A 138 12.70 -1.18 -40.07
N ARG A 139 11.53 -0.55 -40.22
CA ARG A 139 10.57 -0.44 -39.10
C ARG A 139 9.83 -1.75 -38.90
N PRO A 140 9.42 -2.11 -37.66
CA PRO A 140 8.77 -3.38 -37.37
C PRO A 140 7.58 -3.69 -38.28
N GLU A 141 6.76 -2.70 -38.60
CA GLU A 141 5.54 -2.89 -39.38
C GLU A 141 5.79 -3.28 -40.85
N ASP A 142 7.00 -3.01 -41.38
CA ASP A 142 7.38 -3.31 -42.75
C ASP A 142 8.27 -4.55 -42.88
N MET A 143 8.59 -5.22 -41.77
CA MET A 143 9.67 -6.19 -41.76
C MET A 143 9.49 -7.30 -42.81
N ASP A 144 10.56 -7.65 -43.52
CA ASP A 144 10.59 -8.75 -44.49
C ASP A 144 11.72 -9.75 -44.31
N THR A 145 12.47 -9.63 -43.21
CA THR A 145 13.43 -10.63 -42.75
C THR A 145 12.76 -11.96 -42.34
N ALA A 146 13.54 -13.04 -42.38
CA ALA A 146 13.04 -14.36 -42.01
C ALA A 146 12.66 -14.41 -40.51
N ARG A 147 11.43 -14.82 -40.23
CA ARG A 147 10.88 -14.93 -38.86
C ARG A 147 10.81 -16.36 -38.35
N THR A 148 11.91 -17.07 -38.50
CA THR A 148 12.06 -18.48 -38.09
C THR A 148 11.80 -18.65 -36.59
N SER A 149 11.05 -19.68 -36.23
CA SER A 149 10.77 -20.07 -34.85
C SER A 149 11.77 -21.13 -34.38
N TYR A 150 12.55 -20.81 -33.35
CA TYR A 150 13.50 -21.75 -32.74
C TYR A 150 12.90 -22.35 -31.47
N VAL A 151 12.97 -23.68 -31.36
CA VAL A 151 12.23 -24.46 -30.38
C VAL A 151 13.19 -25.40 -29.64
N VAL A 152 13.13 -25.38 -28.32
CA VAL A 152 13.73 -26.42 -27.46
C VAL A 152 12.69 -27.49 -27.16
N ASN A 153 13.15 -28.74 -27.04
CA ASN A 153 12.30 -29.91 -26.90
C ASN A 153 13.00 -30.99 -26.05
N THR A 154 12.41 -32.18 -25.94
CA THR A 154 12.91 -33.28 -25.10
C THR A 154 14.26 -33.85 -25.52
N THR A 155 14.71 -33.65 -26.77
CA THR A 155 16.01 -34.10 -27.29
C THR A 155 17.01 -32.96 -27.50
N SER A 156 16.52 -31.73 -27.54
CA SER A 156 17.31 -30.49 -27.69
C SER A 156 16.83 -29.53 -26.60
N PRO A 157 17.23 -29.73 -25.33
CA PRO A 157 16.70 -29.03 -24.17
C PRO A 157 17.12 -27.55 -24.09
N GLY A 158 16.46 -26.81 -23.21
CA GLY A 158 16.78 -25.43 -22.87
C GLY A 158 16.16 -25.11 -21.52
N SER A 159 16.82 -25.56 -20.46
CA SER A 159 16.33 -25.49 -19.08
C SER A 159 16.20 -24.06 -18.60
N GLU A 160 17.18 -23.21 -18.92
CA GLU A 160 17.26 -21.79 -18.57
C GLU A 160 16.04 -21.01 -19.07
N VAL A 161 15.83 -20.97 -20.39
CA VAL A 161 14.70 -20.25 -21.01
C VAL A 161 13.36 -20.82 -20.57
N SER A 162 13.27 -22.14 -20.39
CA SER A 162 12.03 -22.79 -19.95
C SER A 162 11.71 -22.45 -18.49
N ALA A 163 12.70 -22.51 -17.60
CA ALA A 163 12.52 -22.23 -16.18
C ALA A 163 12.27 -20.74 -15.91
N GLU A 164 12.88 -19.82 -16.66
CA GLU A 164 12.56 -18.39 -16.59
C GLU A 164 11.15 -18.10 -17.12
N ILE A 165 10.67 -18.78 -18.18
CA ILE A 165 9.26 -18.69 -18.60
C ILE A 165 8.33 -19.19 -17.48
N ALA A 166 8.69 -20.28 -16.80
CA ALA A 166 7.94 -20.77 -15.66
C ALA A 166 7.92 -19.75 -14.51
N ALA A 167 9.04 -19.11 -14.19
CA ALA A 167 9.14 -18.03 -13.21
C ALA A 167 8.22 -16.86 -13.58
N ALA A 168 8.25 -16.41 -14.83
CA ALA A 168 7.43 -15.32 -15.34
C ALA A 168 5.92 -15.60 -15.18
N LEU A 169 5.49 -16.80 -15.57
CA LEU A 169 4.09 -17.23 -15.45
C LEU A 169 3.67 -17.40 -13.98
N ALA A 170 4.54 -17.99 -13.13
CA ALA A 170 4.27 -18.17 -11.71
C ALA A 170 4.15 -16.84 -10.96
N ALA A 171 5.12 -15.93 -11.12
CA ALA A 171 5.10 -14.59 -10.52
C ALA A 171 3.85 -13.81 -10.97
N SER A 172 3.54 -13.85 -12.27
CA SER A 172 2.38 -13.14 -12.83
C SER A 172 1.06 -13.69 -12.31
N SER A 173 0.95 -15.01 -12.09
CA SER A 173 -0.27 -15.64 -11.56
C SER A 173 -0.72 -15.02 -10.23
N MET A 174 0.23 -14.58 -9.40
CA MET A 174 -0.04 -13.98 -8.11
C MET A 174 -0.70 -12.60 -8.24
N ILE A 175 -0.35 -11.82 -9.26
CA ILE A 175 -0.96 -10.51 -9.56
C ILE A 175 -2.41 -10.72 -9.98
N PHE A 176 -2.62 -11.65 -10.92
CA PHE A 176 -3.96 -11.89 -11.47
C PHE A 176 -4.88 -12.62 -10.52
N LYS A 177 -4.40 -13.22 -9.42
CA LYS A 177 -5.24 -13.96 -8.45
C LYS A 177 -6.47 -13.17 -7.99
N ASN A 178 -6.30 -11.85 -7.77
CA ASN A 178 -7.37 -10.96 -7.32
C ASN A 178 -7.99 -10.10 -8.44
N ILE A 179 -7.48 -10.19 -9.67
CA ILE A 179 -7.93 -9.40 -10.84
C ILE A 179 -8.72 -10.29 -11.81
N ASP A 180 -8.16 -11.45 -12.15
CA ASP A 180 -8.76 -12.51 -12.96
C ASP A 180 -8.24 -13.86 -12.46
N ASN A 181 -8.97 -14.45 -11.51
CA ASN A 181 -8.59 -15.71 -10.89
C ASN A 181 -8.52 -16.88 -11.89
N ARG A 182 -9.33 -16.84 -12.97
CA ARG A 182 -9.29 -17.89 -14.01
C ARG A 182 -7.99 -17.81 -14.79
N TYR A 183 -7.61 -16.60 -15.22
CA TYR A 183 -6.33 -16.37 -15.89
C TYR A 183 -5.15 -16.74 -14.98
N SER A 184 -5.19 -16.35 -13.70
CA SER A 184 -4.20 -16.75 -12.68
C SER A 184 -3.99 -18.27 -12.63
N GLN A 185 -5.07 -19.06 -12.59
CA GLN A 185 -4.98 -20.52 -12.58
C GLN A 185 -4.40 -21.09 -13.88
N VAL A 186 -4.73 -20.50 -15.04
CA VAL A 186 -4.14 -20.88 -16.34
C VAL A 186 -2.64 -20.64 -16.35
N LEU A 187 -2.20 -19.47 -15.88
CA LEU A 187 -0.78 -19.12 -15.77
C LEU A 187 -0.04 -20.09 -14.86
N LEU A 188 -0.57 -20.33 -13.65
CA LEU A 188 0.08 -21.17 -12.66
C LEU A 188 0.17 -22.63 -13.11
N LYS A 189 -0.90 -23.15 -13.73
CA LYS A 189 -0.89 -24.49 -14.33
C LYS A 189 0.18 -24.60 -15.41
N ARG A 190 0.26 -23.61 -16.32
CA ARG A 190 1.28 -23.62 -17.36
C ARG A 190 2.69 -23.49 -16.77
N ALA A 191 2.88 -22.63 -15.78
CA ALA A 191 4.16 -22.47 -15.09
C ALA A 191 4.68 -23.80 -14.54
N SER A 192 3.83 -24.57 -13.84
CA SER A 192 4.21 -25.89 -13.32
C SER A 192 4.58 -26.89 -14.44
N GLN A 193 3.84 -26.89 -15.55
CA GLN A 193 4.13 -27.77 -16.69
C GLN A 193 5.46 -27.42 -17.38
N VAL A 194 5.73 -26.14 -17.58
CA VAL A 194 6.96 -25.68 -18.24
C VAL A 194 8.17 -25.90 -17.34
N PHE A 195 8.03 -25.67 -16.02
CA PHE A 195 9.07 -25.99 -15.05
C PHE A 195 9.39 -27.49 -15.03
N GLN A 196 8.36 -28.34 -15.02
CA GLN A 196 8.54 -29.79 -15.09
C GLN A 196 9.30 -30.21 -16.35
N PHE A 197 8.97 -29.61 -17.51
CA PHE A 197 9.73 -29.84 -18.74
C PHE A 197 11.20 -29.42 -18.60
N ALA A 198 11.45 -28.23 -18.06
CA ALA A 198 12.80 -27.68 -17.86
C ALA A 198 13.68 -28.58 -16.96
N ASP A 199 13.10 -29.13 -15.90
CA ASP A 199 13.78 -29.99 -14.94
C ASP A 199 13.95 -31.43 -15.43
N GLN A 200 12.95 -32.00 -16.12
CA GLN A 200 13.02 -33.37 -16.62
C GLN A 200 13.95 -33.53 -17.83
N HIS A 201 14.13 -32.45 -18.61
CA HIS A 201 15.00 -32.43 -19.77
C HIS A 201 16.09 -31.37 -19.57
N ARG A 202 17.06 -31.67 -18.69
CA ARG A 202 18.13 -30.73 -18.35
C ARG A 202 19.13 -30.56 -19.48
N GLY A 203 19.41 -29.31 -19.85
CA GLY A 203 20.48 -28.95 -20.76
C GLY A 203 20.33 -27.53 -21.28
N SER A 204 21.45 -26.93 -21.69
CA SER A 204 21.48 -25.54 -22.15
C SER A 204 20.99 -25.40 -23.59
N TYR A 205 20.23 -24.34 -23.85
CA TYR A 205 19.85 -23.98 -25.21
C TYR A 205 21.04 -23.51 -26.07
N ASN A 206 22.21 -23.22 -25.46
CA ASN A 206 23.44 -22.95 -26.17
C ASN A 206 23.88 -24.17 -27.00
N GLU A 207 23.65 -25.37 -26.48
CA GLU A 207 23.97 -26.62 -27.17
C GLU A 207 22.88 -27.00 -28.19
N SER A 208 21.63 -26.71 -27.85
CA SER A 208 20.46 -27.10 -28.65
C SER A 208 20.21 -26.22 -29.87
N ILE A 209 20.20 -24.91 -29.66
CA ILE A 209 19.88 -23.89 -30.67
C ILE A 209 20.93 -22.77 -30.71
N GLY A 210 22.14 -23.03 -30.22
CA GLY A 210 23.24 -22.07 -30.07
C GLY A 210 23.41 -21.08 -31.21
N PRO A 211 23.45 -21.50 -32.50
CA PRO A 211 23.61 -20.57 -33.62
C PRO A 211 22.51 -19.52 -33.76
N ALA A 212 21.34 -19.74 -33.15
CA ALA A 212 20.23 -18.80 -33.15
C ALA A 212 20.25 -17.83 -31.96
N VAL A 213 20.82 -18.23 -30.82
CA VAL A 213 20.79 -17.45 -29.56
C VAL A 213 22.14 -16.80 -29.25
N CYS A 214 23.25 -17.44 -29.62
CA CYS A 214 24.61 -16.91 -29.45
C CYS A 214 25.09 -16.22 -30.73
N PRO A 215 25.82 -15.09 -30.63
CA PRO A 215 26.39 -14.48 -29.42
C PRO A 215 25.48 -13.46 -28.71
N PHE A 216 24.17 -13.44 -29.01
CA PHE A 216 23.24 -12.41 -28.53
C PHE A 216 22.85 -12.60 -27.06
N TYR A 217 22.23 -13.74 -26.75
CA TYR A 217 21.82 -14.15 -25.41
C TYR A 217 22.33 -15.56 -25.15
N CYS A 218 23.63 -15.75 -24.94
CA CYS A 218 24.13 -17.05 -24.48
C CYS A 218 23.83 -17.25 -23.00
N ASP A 219 23.60 -18.49 -22.59
CA ASP A 219 23.65 -18.90 -21.19
C ASP A 219 25.12 -18.98 -20.73
N PHE A 220 25.56 -18.03 -19.91
CA PHE A 220 26.94 -18.03 -19.38
C PHE A 220 27.00 -18.51 -17.93
N SER A 221 25.94 -18.34 -17.14
CA SER A 221 25.88 -18.81 -15.76
C SER A 221 25.53 -20.29 -15.61
N GLY A 222 25.02 -20.92 -16.67
CA GLY A 222 24.45 -22.25 -16.65
C GLY A 222 23.01 -22.23 -16.15
N PHE A 223 22.21 -23.22 -16.52
CA PHE A 223 20.75 -23.24 -16.27
C PHE A 223 20.29 -23.53 -14.83
N MET A 224 21.20 -23.81 -13.88
CA MET A 224 20.81 -24.27 -12.54
C MET A 224 20.21 -23.15 -11.69
N ASP A 225 20.69 -21.93 -11.83
CA ASP A 225 20.12 -20.77 -11.16
C ASP A 225 18.70 -20.48 -11.67
N ASP A 226 18.45 -20.61 -12.97
CA ASP A 226 17.10 -20.54 -13.55
C ASP A 226 16.13 -21.60 -13.02
N LEU A 227 16.58 -22.85 -12.89
CA LEU A 227 15.75 -23.91 -12.29
C LEU A 227 15.42 -23.59 -10.83
N ILE A 228 16.39 -23.14 -10.04
CA ILE A 228 16.16 -22.76 -8.64
C ILE A 228 15.25 -21.53 -8.56
N TRP A 229 15.43 -20.56 -9.45
CA TRP A 229 14.61 -19.36 -9.56
C TRP A 229 13.16 -19.67 -9.91
N GLY A 230 12.93 -20.50 -10.93
CA GLY A 230 11.60 -20.98 -11.31
C GLY A 230 10.91 -21.74 -10.18
N ALA A 231 11.63 -22.62 -9.49
CA ALA A 231 11.12 -23.33 -8.31
C ALA A 231 10.79 -22.36 -7.17
N ALA A 232 11.63 -21.37 -6.90
CA ALA A 232 11.38 -20.37 -5.85
C ALA A 232 10.10 -19.55 -6.12
N TRP A 233 9.85 -19.16 -7.37
CA TRP A 233 8.62 -18.47 -7.75
C TRP A 233 7.39 -19.36 -7.69
N LEU A 234 7.50 -20.61 -8.13
CA LEU A 234 6.44 -21.59 -8.00
C LEU A 234 6.11 -21.85 -6.53
N TYR A 235 7.11 -22.03 -5.67
CA TYR A 235 6.91 -22.12 -4.23
C TYR A 235 6.19 -20.87 -3.67
N LYS A 236 6.64 -19.67 -4.05
CA LYS A 236 5.99 -18.42 -3.63
C LYS A 236 4.53 -18.32 -4.09
N ALA A 237 4.21 -18.84 -5.28
CA ALA A 237 2.86 -18.79 -5.85
C ALA A 237 1.93 -19.88 -5.28
N THR A 238 2.44 -21.08 -4.98
CA THR A 238 1.61 -22.24 -4.62
C THR A 238 1.72 -22.68 -3.16
N ASN A 239 2.80 -22.31 -2.47
CA ASN A 239 3.20 -22.86 -1.18
C ASN A 239 3.33 -24.40 -1.17
N THR A 240 3.65 -25.00 -2.32
CA THR A 240 3.82 -26.46 -2.46
C THR A 240 5.21 -26.87 -2.01
N GLU A 241 5.28 -27.78 -1.03
CA GLU A 241 6.53 -28.24 -0.42
C GLU A 241 7.54 -28.83 -1.41
N TYR A 242 7.07 -29.48 -2.48
CA TYR A 242 7.92 -30.00 -3.56
C TYR A 242 8.89 -28.94 -4.11
N TYR A 243 8.41 -27.72 -4.37
CA TYR A 243 9.25 -26.66 -4.92
C TYR A 243 10.25 -26.11 -3.91
N LEU A 244 9.87 -26.01 -2.63
CA LEU A 244 10.81 -25.64 -1.57
C LEU A 244 11.90 -26.69 -1.41
N LYS A 245 11.52 -27.98 -1.39
CA LYS A 245 12.48 -29.08 -1.35
C LYS A 245 13.42 -29.05 -2.55
N TYR A 246 12.89 -28.81 -3.74
CA TYR A 246 13.70 -28.65 -4.95
C TYR A 246 14.75 -27.55 -4.80
N VAL A 247 14.35 -26.36 -4.31
CA VAL A 247 15.28 -25.25 -4.03
C VAL A 247 16.38 -25.69 -3.06
N LEU A 248 16.01 -26.28 -1.92
CA LEU A 248 16.95 -26.66 -0.87
C LEU A 248 17.92 -27.76 -1.33
N ASP A 249 17.42 -28.76 -2.08
CA ASP A 249 18.22 -29.88 -2.57
C ASP A 249 19.20 -29.44 -3.67
N ASN A 250 18.90 -28.38 -4.43
CA ASN A 250 19.70 -27.95 -5.59
C ASN A 250 20.53 -26.67 -5.35
N ILE A 251 20.33 -25.92 -4.26
CA ILE A 251 21.01 -24.62 -4.06
C ILE A 251 22.54 -24.70 -4.06
N HIS A 252 23.12 -25.83 -3.66
CA HIS A 252 24.55 -26.08 -3.64
C HIS A 252 25.23 -26.01 -5.01
N TYR A 253 24.46 -26.17 -6.12
CA TYR A 253 24.99 -25.99 -7.47
C TYR A 253 25.41 -24.55 -7.75
N LEU A 254 24.88 -23.57 -7.02
CA LEU A 254 25.28 -22.17 -7.14
C LEU A 254 26.59 -21.86 -6.42
N GLU A 255 27.08 -22.77 -5.56
CA GLU A 255 28.25 -22.53 -4.71
C GLU A 255 29.60 -22.82 -5.41
N ASN A 256 29.58 -23.53 -6.55
CA ASN A 256 30.76 -24.07 -7.23
C ASN A 256 30.83 -23.66 -8.71
N VAL A 257 30.80 -22.36 -9.02
CA VAL A 257 31.05 -21.90 -10.40
C VAL A 257 32.55 -21.58 -10.55
N PRO A 258 33.33 -22.34 -11.34
CA PRO A 258 34.71 -22.01 -11.61
C PRO A 258 34.73 -20.83 -12.61
N GLN A 259 35.14 -19.64 -12.17
CA GLN A 259 35.60 -18.62 -13.10
C GLN A 259 37.07 -18.89 -13.43
N SER A 260 37.38 -18.88 -14.72
CA SER A 260 38.73 -19.02 -15.27
C SER A 260 39.72 -18.05 -14.62
N ASN A 261 40.84 -18.58 -14.12
CA ASN A 261 42.04 -17.88 -13.64
C ASN A 261 41.94 -16.92 -12.44
N ASP A 262 40.79 -16.79 -11.78
CA ASP A 262 40.66 -16.11 -10.49
C ASP A 262 40.33 -17.11 -9.35
N PRO A 263 40.60 -16.79 -8.07
CA PRO A 263 40.43 -17.74 -6.97
C PRO A 263 38.98 -18.19 -6.84
N ILE A 264 38.81 -19.50 -6.62
CA ILE A 264 37.53 -20.19 -6.45
C ILE A 264 36.76 -19.56 -5.28
N TYR A 265 35.66 -18.86 -5.56
CA TYR A 265 34.71 -18.43 -4.54
C TYR A 265 33.77 -19.58 -4.19
N VAL A 266 33.91 -20.11 -2.98
CA VAL A 266 32.91 -21.00 -2.38
C VAL A 266 31.65 -20.17 -2.09
N GLY A 267 30.60 -20.34 -2.91
CA GLY A 267 29.28 -19.73 -2.72
C GLY A 267 28.65 -18.98 -3.91
N GLY A 268 29.33 -18.87 -5.06
CA GLY A 268 28.78 -18.25 -6.29
C GLY A 268 28.93 -16.73 -6.39
N SER A 269 28.62 -16.15 -7.57
CA SER A 269 28.69 -14.70 -7.84
C SER A 269 27.53 -13.93 -7.21
N PHE A 270 27.66 -13.59 -5.92
CA PHE A 270 26.60 -12.96 -5.12
C PHE A 270 26.10 -11.62 -5.65
N GLU A 271 26.92 -10.90 -6.41
CA GLU A 271 26.63 -9.62 -7.04
C GLU A 271 25.87 -9.74 -8.36
N GLU A 272 25.69 -10.96 -8.89
CA GLU A 272 25.08 -11.17 -10.20
C GLU A 272 23.55 -11.25 -10.12
N PHE A 273 22.91 -10.40 -10.93
CA PHE A 273 21.49 -10.44 -11.20
C PHE A 273 21.19 -9.84 -12.57
N GLY A 274 20.42 -10.56 -13.39
CA GLY A 274 20.04 -10.16 -14.74
C GLY A 274 19.31 -11.27 -15.48
N TRP A 275 19.14 -11.10 -16.80
CA TRP A 275 18.47 -12.09 -17.63
C TRP A 275 19.22 -13.42 -17.72
N ASP A 276 20.55 -13.42 -17.55
CA ASP A 276 21.42 -14.60 -17.54
C ASP A 276 21.55 -15.19 -16.13
N SER A 277 22.03 -14.41 -15.15
CA SER A 277 22.29 -14.91 -13.78
C SER A 277 21.27 -14.43 -12.74
N LYS A 278 20.78 -15.33 -11.87
CA LYS A 278 19.67 -15.14 -10.91
C LYS A 278 20.13 -15.24 -9.45
N HIS A 279 21.44 -15.36 -9.21
CA HIS A 279 22.04 -15.69 -7.91
C HIS A 279 21.61 -14.73 -6.78
N ALA A 280 21.79 -13.42 -6.96
CA ALA A 280 21.38 -12.45 -5.93
C ALA A 280 19.86 -12.43 -5.74
N GLY A 281 19.11 -12.59 -6.83
CA GLY A 281 17.65 -12.60 -6.83
C GLY A 281 17.05 -13.75 -6.01
N ILE A 282 17.58 -14.96 -6.17
CA ILE A 282 17.18 -16.16 -5.40
C ILE A 282 17.36 -15.93 -3.90
N ASN A 283 18.53 -15.43 -3.49
CA ASN A 283 18.85 -15.18 -2.09
C ASN A 283 17.96 -14.09 -1.48
N VAL A 284 17.76 -12.97 -2.20
CA VAL A 284 16.87 -11.89 -1.75
C VAL A 284 15.42 -12.37 -1.69
N LEU A 285 14.94 -13.14 -2.67
CA LEU A 285 13.56 -13.66 -2.69
C LEU A 285 13.31 -14.62 -1.52
N LEU A 286 14.18 -15.62 -1.34
CA LEU A 286 14.00 -16.67 -0.33
C LEU A 286 14.26 -16.18 1.10
N SER A 287 15.17 -15.21 1.28
CA SER A 287 15.35 -14.54 2.59
C SER A 287 14.08 -13.85 3.08
N GLY A 288 13.18 -13.45 2.17
CA GLY A 288 11.85 -12.92 2.49
C GLY A 288 10.86 -14.02 2.89
N LEU A 289 10.89 -15.16 2.20
CA LEU A 289 9.90 -16.24 2.31
C LEU A 289 10.12 -17.17 3.51
N LEU A 290 11.37 -17.46 3.87
CA LEU A 290 11.71 -18.51 4.84
C LEU A 290 12.03 -18.00 6.25
N LYS A 291 11.64 -16.76 6.57
CA LYS A 291 11.96 -16.12 7.87
C LYS A 291 11.39 -16.82 9.10
N ASN A 292 10.35 -17.64 8.94
CA ASN A 292 9.59 -18.26 10.03
C ASN A 292 9.65 -19.79 10.04
N THR A 293 10.41 -20.42 9.14
CA THR A 293 10.54 -21.88 9.09
C THR A 293 11.70 -22.35 9.95
N GLN A 294 11.43 -23.08 11.02
CA GLN A 294 12.42 -23.56 12.00
C GLN A 294 13.51 -24.50 11.42
N ASN A 295 13.37 -24.96 10.18
CA ASN A 295 14.20 -26.01 9.58
C ASN A 295 15.13 -25.56 8.43
N SER A 296 15.15 -24.30 8.02
CA SER A 296 16.10 -23.84 6.99
C SER A 296 17.31 -23.19 7.64
N SER A 297 18.48 -23.81 7.49
CA SER A 297 19.78 -23.18 7.69
C SER A 297 19.75 -21.74 7.15
N ASN A 298 20.26 -20.79 7.94
CA ASN A 298 20.16 -19.34 7.75
C ASN A 298 20.96 -18.81 6.53
N THR A 299 21.21 -19.65 5.52
CA THR A 299 22.14 -19.39 4.41
C THR A 299 21.62 -18.34 3.43
N PHE A 300 20.33 -18.33 3.07
CA PHE A 300 19.79 -17.32 2.14
C PHE A 300 19.90 -15.89 2.66
N VAL A 301 19.69 -15.69 3.96
CA VAL A 301 19.88 -14.38 4.62
C VAL A 301 21.37 -14.00 4.61
N GLN A 302 22.25 -14.95 4.92
CA GLN A 302 23.70 -14.73 4.87
C GLN A 302 24.18 -14.38 3.45
N TYR A 303 23.67 -15.06 2.42
CA TYR A 303 24.03 -14.80 1.04
C TYR A 303 23.42 -13.49 0.50
N ALA A 304 22.22 -13.12 0.95
CA ALA A 304 21.65 -11.80 0.66
C ALA A 304 22.44 -10.67 1.36
N ASP A 305 22.97 -10.93 2.55
CA ASP A 305 23.90 -10.01 3.23
C ASP A 305 25.24 -9.89 2.47
N LYS A 306 25.81 -11.00 2.00
CA LYS A 306 27.01 -11.01 1.14
C LYS A 306 26.78 -10.25 -0.16
N PHE A 307 25.62 -10.42 -0.82
CA PHE A 307 25.22 -9.62 -1.97
C PHE A 307 25.31 -8.12 -1.67
N VAL A 308 24.71 -7.66 -0.56
CA VAL A 308 24.79 -6.25 -0.17
C VAL A 308 26.24 -5.78 0.02
N CYS A 309 27.05 -6.57 0.73
CA CYS A 309 28.46 -6.24 0.93
C CYS A 309 29.28 -6.26 -0.37
N SER A 310 28.88 -7.05 -1.38
CA SER A 310 29.54 -7.10 -2.67
C SER A 310 29.23 -5.90 -3.58
N VAL A 311 28.18 -5.11 -3.30
CA VAL A 311 27.76 -4.01 -4.19
C VAL A 311 27.91 -2.61 -3.61
N LEU A 312 28.12 -2.45 -2.31
CA LEU A 312 28.22 -1.12 -1.69
C LEU A 312 29.63 -0.55 -1.76
N PRO A 313 29.80 0.75 -2.09
CA PRO A 313 31.11 1.35 -2.34
C PRO A 313 32.00 1.40 -1.09
N GLU A 314 31.39 1.52 0.10
CA GLU A 314 32.07 1.50 1.39
C GLU A 314 32.53 0.10 1.84
N SER A 315 32.04 -0.96 1.21
CA SER A 315 32.42 -2.33 1.57
C SER A 315 33.77 -2.71 0.96
N HIS A 316 34.58 -3.42 1.73
CA HIS A 316 35.87 -3.93 1.27
C HIS A 316 35.73 -5.14 0.33
N SER A 317 34.69 -5.95 0.55
CA SER A 317 34.36 -7.12 -0.28
C SER A 317 33.56 -6.77 -1.54
N LYS A 318 33.57 -5.49 -1.96
CA LYS A 318 32.87 -5.07 -3.17
C LYS A 318 33.46 -5.72 -4.41
N ASN A 319 32.59 -6.20 -5.29
CA ASN A 319 32.95 -6.83 -6.57
C ASN A 319 32.32 -6.08 -7.76
N VAL A 320 32.14 -4.77 -7.60
CA VAL A 320 31.62 -3.86 -8.63
C VAL A 320 32.45 -2.59 -8.69
N TYR A 321 32.50 -1.97 -9.87
CA TYR A 321 33.17 -0.70 -10.09
C TYR A 321 32.19 0.47 -9.99
N PHE A 322 32.74 1.67 -9.92
CA PHE A 322 31.97 2.91 -9.91
C PHE A 322 32.61 3.91 -10.86
N SER A 323 31.79 4.58 -11.67
CA SER A 323 32.25 5.74 -12.43
C SER A 323 32.61 6.90 -11.48
N PRO A 324 33.42 7.88 -11.92
CA PRO A 324 33.67 9.11 -11.16
C PRO A 324 32.38 9.81 -10.67
N GLY A 325 31.31 9.76 -11.45
CA GLY A 325 29.98 10.28 -11.12
C GLY A 325 29.15 9.39 -10.20
N GLY A 326 29.64 8.20 -9.81
CA GLY A 326 29.02 7.32 -8.84
C GLY A 326 28.02 6.29 -9.40
N LEU A 327 27.99 6.07 -10.72
CA LEU A 327 27.18 5.01 -11.32
C LEU A 327 27.82 3.64 -11.01
N LEU A 328 27.03 2.71 -10.50
CA LEU A 328 27.42 1.31 -10.35
C LEU A 328 27.72 0.75 -11.73
N PHE A 329 28.91 0.17 -11.87
CA PHE A 329 29.44 -0.30 -13.14
C PHE A 329 29.96 -1.74 -13.01
N LYS A 330 29.64 -2.57 -14.00
CA LYS A 330 30.25 -3.89 -14.21
C LYS A 330 30.72 -3.99 -15.65
N ASP A 331 31.77 -4.77 -15.87
CA ASP A 331 32.31 -4.98 -17.21
C ASP A 331 31.27 -5.64 -18.12
N GLY A 332 31.20 -5.17 -19.36
CA GLY A 332 30.21 -5.58 -20.35
C GLY A 332 29.48 -4.39 -20.98
N GLY A 333 28.62 -4.69 -21.95
CA GLY A 333 27.79 -3.69 -22.61
C GLY A 333 26.47 -3.42 -21.89
N SER A 334 25.86 -2.27 -22.18
CA SER A 334 24.55 -1.89 -21.65
C SER A 334 24.46 -1.95 -20.11
N ASN A 335 25.41 -1.32 -19.43
CA ASN A 335 25.60 -1.40 -17.97
C ASN A 335 24.35 -1.05 -17.15
N THR A 336 23.46 -0.18 -17.64
CA THR A 336 22.22 0.20 -16.94
C THR A 336 21.32 -0.99 -16.60
N GLN A 337 21.44 -2.13 -17.30
CA GLN A 337 20.73 -3.36 -16.93
C GLN A 337 21.08 -3.82 -15.51
N ARG A 338 22.36 -3.72 -15.12
CA ARG A 338 22.86 -4.11 -13.80
C ARG A 338 22.44 -3.08 -12.77
N THR A 339 22.62 -1.80 -13.11
CA THR A 339 22.23 -0.68 -12.24
C THR A 339 20.77 -0.76 -11.82
N THR A 340 19.85 -0.99 -12.77
CA THR A 340 18.41 -1.05 -12.51
C THR A 340 18.02 -2.30 -11.73
N ALA A 341 18.53 -3.48 -12.10
CA ALA A 341 18.24 -4.75 -11.45
C ALA A 341 18.80 -4.82 -10.01
N ILE A 342 20.04 -4.40 -9.77
CA ILE A 342 20.65 -4.36 -8.43
C ILE A 342 19.94 -3.33 -7.55
N SER A 343 19.62 -2.14 -8.08
CA SER A 343 18.86 -1.14 -7.33
C SER A 343 17.50 -1.68 -6.88
N PHE A 344 16.82 -2.44 -7.74
CA PHE A 344 15.58 -3.12 -7.39
C PHE A 344 15.78 -4.10 -6.23
N LEU A 345 16.76 -5.00 -6.32
CA LEU A 345 17.04 -5.98 -5.26
C LEU A 345 17.38 -5.33 -3.92
N LEU A 346 18.17 -4.25 -3.93
CA LEU A 346 18.51 -3.51 -2.71
C LEU A 346 17.27 -2.92 -2.04
N LEU A 347 16.30 -2.42 -2.81
CA LEU A 347 15.04 -1.91 -2.27
C LEU A 347 14.17 -3.03 -1.70
N VAL A 348 14.03 -4.16 -2.41
CA VAL A 348 13.30 -5.33 -1.89
C VAL A 348 13.94 -5.83 -0.60
N TYR A 349 15.27 -5.97 -0.59
CA TYR A 349 15.96 -6.47 0.59
C TYR A 349 15.93 -5.49 1.76
N SER A 350 16.00 -4.17 1.50
CA SER A 350 15.79 -3.16 2.55
C SER A 350 14.45 -3.32 3.26
N ARG A 351 13.38 -3.68 2.54
CA ARG A 351 12.06 -3.94 3.12
C ARG A 351 12.05 -5.21 3.94
N HIS A 352 12.74 -6.25 3.48
CA HIS A 352 12.96 -7.46 4.28
C HIS A 352 13.69 -7.14 5.58
N LEU A 353 14.74 -6.34 5.57
CA LEU A 353 15.48 -5.96 6.78
C LEU A 353 14.60 -5.15 7.76
N ILE A 354 13.82 -4.19 7.25
CA ILE A 354 12.86 -3.42 8.04
C ILE A 354 11.83 -4.35 8.71
N SER A 355 11.28 -5.31 7.96
CA SER A 355 10.30 -6.27 8.50
C SER A 355 10.91 -7.21 9.56
N SER A 356 12.23 -7.37 9.56
CA SER A 356 12.99 -8.18 10.51
C SER A 356 13.56 -7.30 11.63
N GLN A 357 12.70 -6.53 12.31
CA GLN A 357 13.07 -5.65 13.43
C GLN A 357 14.15 -4.63 13.07
N ASN A 358 14.14 -4.11 11.84
CA ASN A 358 15.11 -3.12 11.37
C ASN A 358 16.57 -3.60 11.47
N ARG A 359 16.81 -4.88 11.17
CA ARG A 359 18.14 -5.50 11.20
C ARG A 359 19.14 -4.76 10.32
N ALA A 360 20.34 -4.54 10.84
CA ALA A 360 21.49 -4.06 10.07
C ALA A 360 22.34 -5.23 9.57
N ILE A 361 23.04 -5.02 8.45
CA ILE A 361 23.97 -5.98 7.86
C ILE A 361 25.38 -5.62 8.32
N GLN A 362 26.11 -6.63 8.79
CA GLN A 362 27.52 -6.50 9.14
C GLN A 362 28.36 -6.94 7.95
N CYS A 363 29.00 -5.99 7.28
CA CYS A 363 30.04 -6.26 6.29
C CYS A 363 31.42 -6.30 6.96
N GLU A 364 32.43 -6.75 6.23
CA GLU A 364 33.82 -6.81 6.71
C GLU A 364 34.34 -5.42 7.15
N ASN A 365 35.40 -5.40 7.97
CA ASN A 365 36.04 -4.18 8.48
C ASN A 365 35.08 -3.23 9.24
N ASN A 366 34.12 -3.80 9.98
CA ASN A 366 33.16 -3.06 10.81
C ASN A 366 32.23 -2.12 10.03
N VAL A 367 32.01 -2.37 8.73
CA VAL A 367 31.03 -1.62 7.93
C VAL A 367 29.63 -2.11 8.28
N VAL A 368 28.84 -1.23 8.91
CA VAL A 368 27.44 -1.49 9.27
C VAL A 368 26.53 -0.86 8.23
N VAL A 369 25.72 -1.69 7.56
CA VAL A 369 24.80 -1.25 6.51
C VAL A 369 23.37 -1.33 7.02
N THR A 370 22.69 -0.19 7.04
CA THR A 370 21.29 -0.08 7.48
C THR A 370 20.33 -0.16 6.28
N PRO A 371 19.04 -0.47 6.51
CA PRO A 371 18.05 -0.45 5.43
C PRO A 371 17.93 0.91 4.74
N SER A 372 18.07 2.01 5.50
CA SER A 372 18.06 3.37 4.94
C SER A 372 19.25 3.64 4.02
N ARG A 373 20.42 3.07 4.33
CA ARG A 373 21.61 3.18 3.47
C ARG A 373 21.39 2.48 2.12
N LEU A 374 20.76 1.31 2.10
CA LEU A 374 20.39 0.61 0.86
C LEU A 374 19.47 1.46 -0.01
N VAL A 375 18.44 2.05 0.60
CA VAL A 375 17.52 2.97 -0.07
C VAL A 375 18.26 4.19 -0.63
N GLN A 376 19.18 4.79 0.14
CA GLN A 376 19.95 5.94 -0.30
C GLN A 376 20.86 5.61 -1.49
N PHE A 377 21.52 4.44 -1.46
CA PHE A 377 22.36 4.00 -2.57
C PHE A 377 21.54 3.77 -3.84
N ALA A 378 20.43 3.03 -3.75
CA ALA A 378 19.52 2.83 -4.87
C ALA A 378 18.98 4.15 -5.41
N LYS A 379 18.66 5.12 -4.55
CA LYS A 379 18.24 6.47 -4.97
C LYS A 379 19.32 7.18 -5.77
N GLY A 380 20.58 7.09 -5.36
CA GLY A 380 21.72 7.67 -6.09
C GLY A 380 21.84 7.12 -7.51
N GLN A 381 21.65 5.81 -7.68
CA GLN A 381 21.64 5.17 -8.99
C GLN A 381 20.47 5.65 -9.86
N VAL A 382 19.25 5.72 -9.30
CA VAL A 382 18.06 6.24 -10.00
C VAL A 382 18.25 7.69 -10.41
N ASP A 383 18.69 8.54 -9.50
CA ASP A 383 18.93 9.96 -9.76
C ASP A 383 19.99 10.14 -10.85
N TYR A 384 21.05 9.33 -10.82
CA TYR A 384 22.07 9.32 -11.88
C TYR A 384 21.42 9.03 -13.23
N LEU A 385 20.59 7.99 -13.34
CA LEU A 385 19.90 7.66 -14.59
C LEU A 385 18.92 8.73 -15.05
N LEU A 386 18.32 9.48 -14.12
CA LEU A 386 17.37 10.55 -14.42
C LEU A 386 18.03 11.91 -14.69
N GLY A 387 19.35 12.05 -14.49
CA GLY A 387 20.12 13.24 -14.90
C GLY A 387 21.01 13.87 -13.83
N SER A 388 21.06 13.31 -12.62
CA SER A 388 22.01 13.71 -11.58
C SER A 388 23.38 13.05 -11.80
N ASN A 389 23.99 13.34 -12.94
CA ASN A 389 25.29 12.82 -13.37
C ASN A 389 26.20 13.94 -13.90
N PRO A 390 27.51 13.70 -14.12
CA PRO A 390 28.45 14.75 -14.51
C PRO A 390 28.07 15.55 -15.76
N ILE A 391 27.40 14.91 -16.73
CA ILE A 391 26.97 15.55 -17.98
C ILE A 391 25.52 16.09 -17.95
N LYS A 392 24.84 16.00 -16.80
CA LYS A 392 23.47 16.50 -16.56
C LYS A 392 22.46 16.03 -17.61
N MET A 393 22.55 14.76 -18.00
CA MET A 393 21.74 14.16 -19.06
C MET A 393 20.91 13.01 -18.49
N SER A 394 19.60 13.00 -18.68
CA SER A 394 18.80 11.81 -18.38
C SER A 394 19.14 10.72 -19.39
N TYR A 395 19.35 9.49 -18.94
CA TYR A 395 19.46 8.31 -19.80
C TYR A 395 18.10 7.69 -20.12
N MET A 396 16.99 8.30 -19.68
CA MET A 396 15.63 7.94 -20.06
C MET A 396 15.11 8.89 -21.17
N VAL A 397 14.78 8.33 -22.32
CA VAL A 397 14.25 9.09 -23.46
C VAL A 397 12.95 9.80 -23.09
N GLY A 398 12.89 11.11 -23.34
CA GLY A 398 11.72 11.94 -23.07
C GLY A 398 11.54 12.39 -21.62
N TYR A 399 12.52 12.12 -20.74
CA TYR A 399 12.53 12.61 -19.36
C TYR A 399 13.54 13.75 -19.19
N GLY A 400 13.13 14.81 -18.48
CA GLY A 400 13.96 16.01 -18.30
C GLY A 400 14.16 16.83 -19.59
N ARG A 401 15.09 17.79 -19.55
CA ARG A 401 15.38 18.71 -20.67
C ARG A 401 16.47 18.20 -21.62
N ASN A 402 17.32 17.30 -21.16
CA ASN A 402 18.45 16.75 -21.89
C ASN A 402 18.43 15.22 -21.79
N PHE A 403 18.23 14.53 -22.90
CA PHE A 403 18.08 13.07 -22.97
C PHE A 403 18.49 12.55 -24.38
N PRO A 404 18.81 11.25 -24.55
CA PRO A 404 19.20 10.68 -25.84
C PRO A 404 18.15 10.87 -26.92
N ARG A 405 18.55 11.36 -28.09
CA ARG A 405 17.65 11.57 -29.23
C ARG A 405 17.99 10.71 -30.43
N LYS A 406 19.11 9.98 -30.39
CA LYS A 406 19.65 9.14 -31.46
C LYS A 406 19.95 7.73 -30.95
N ILE A 407 18.95 7.12 -30.30
CA ILE A 407 19.07 5.76 -29.75
C ILE A 407 19.08 4.69 -30.85
N HIS A 408 19.82 3.59 -30.63
CA HIS A 408 19.84 2.41 -31.48
C HIS A 408 18.49 1.67 -31.38
N HIS A 409 17.48 2.11 -32.14
CA HIS A 409 16.17 1.46 -32.15
C HIS A 409 15.45 1.67 -33.48
N ARG A 410 15.15 0.58 -34.21
CA ARG A 410 14.57 0.59 -35.56
C ARG A 410 13.27 1.36 -35.66
N GLY A 411 12.28 1.02 -34.84
CA GLY A 411 10.97 1.68 -34.82
C GLY A 411 11.02 3.16 -34.39
N SER A 412 12.05 3.56 -33.65
CA SER A 412 12.24 4.95 -33.21
C SER A 412 12.92 5.76 -34.31
N THR A 413 13.91 5.14 -34.96
CA THR A 413 14.73 5.74 -36.01
C THR A 413 13.95 5.92 -37.30
N CYS A 414 13.19 4.91 -37.74
CA CYS A 414 12.47 4.97 -39.01
C CYS A 414 11.17 5.79 -38.89
N PRO A 415 10.77 6.57 -39.92
CA PRO A 415 9.46 7.22 -39.94
C PRO A 415 8.33 6.20 -39.76
N SER A 416 7.33 6.52 -38.94
CA SER A 416 6.15 5.65 -38.75
C SER A 416 5.32 5.48 -40.02
N ILE A 417 4.47 4.44 -40.07
CA ILE A 417 3.52 4.20 -41.18
C ILE A 417 2.66 5.45 -41.45
N ASP A 418 2.24 6.13 -40.39
CA ASP A 418 1.39 7.32 -40.49
C ASP A 418 2.12 8.48 -41.20
N LYS A 419 3.44 8.61 -40.98
CA LYS A 419 4.26 9.65 -41.62
C LYS A 419 4.74 9.27 -43.02
N ARG A 420 5.06 7.99 -43.25
CA ARG A 420 5.53 7.47 -44.54
C ARG A 420 4.86 6.12 -44.82
N ARG A 421 3.78 6.12 -45.59
CA ARG A 421 3.03 4.90 -45.94
C ARG A 421 3.80 3.94 -46.83
N ARG A 422 4.75 4.44 -47.64
CA ARG A 422 5.58 3.58 -48.49
C ARG A 422 6.46 2.69 -47.61
N LYS A 423 6.43 1.38 -47.90
CA LYS A 423 7.28 0.37 -47.26
C LYS A 423 8.75 0.82 -47.20
N ILE A 424 9.40 0.59 -46.07
CA ILE A 424 10.84 0.68 -45.86
C ILE A 424 11.34 -0.76 -45.86
N LYS A 425 11.98 -1.18 -46.95
CA LYS A 425 12.56 -2.53 -47.04
C LYS A 425 13.88 -2.60 -46.27
N CYS A 426 14.41 -3.80 -46.11
CA CYS A 426 15.79 -4.00 -45.66
C CYS A 426 16.76 -3.07 -46.44
N HIS A 427 17.65 -2.41 -45.69
CA HIS A 427 18.59 -1.35 -46.12
C HIS A 427 18.00 0.00 -46.56
N ASP A 428 16.70 0.11 -46.87
CA ASP A 428 16.08 1.41 -47.18
C ASP A 428 16.08 2.35 -45.96
N GLY A 429 16.20 1.81 -44.74
CA GLY A 429 16.27 2.58 -43.50
C GLY A 429 17.68 3.02 -43.10
N ASP A 430 18.74 2.58 -43.80
CA ASP A 430 20.12 2.93 -43.49
C ASP A 430 20.37 4.44 -43.55
N VAL A 431 19.67 5.13 -44.45
CA VAL A 431 19.68 6.61 -44.54
C VAL A 431 19.20 7.29 -43.26
N PHE A 432 18.32 6.64 -42.49
CA PHE A 432 17.84 7.11 -41.20
C PHE A 432 18.79 6.71 -40.07
N PHE A 433 19.34 5.49 -40.14
CA PHE A 433 20.34 4.99 -39.19
C PHE A 433 21.59 5.90 -39.14
N TYR A 434 22.17 6.19 -40.30
CA TYR A 434 23.37 7.05 -40.42
C TYR A 434 23.06 8.55 -40.36
N SER A 435 21.79 8.94 -40.16
CA SER A 435 21.39 10.34 -40.11
C SER A 435 21.96 11.07 -38.89
N LYS A 436 22.39 12.32 -39.07
CA LYS A 436 22.82 13.21 -37.98
C LYS A 436 21.64 13.79 -37.18
N TYR A 437 20.42 13.69 -37.69
CA TYR A 437 19.22 14.23 -37.04
C TYR A 437 18.69 13.29 -35.95
N PRO A 438 17.85 13.77 -35.01
CA PRO A 438 17.12 12.94 -34.05
C PRO A 438 16.27 11.83 -34.70
N ASN A 439 15.94 10.80 -33.91
CA ASN A 439 14.98 9.76 -34.26
C ASN A 439 13.61 10.36 -34.63
N PHE A 440 12.93 9.77 -35.62
CA PHE A 440 11.64 10.27 -36.11
C PHE A 440 10.50 10.10 -35.10
N ASN A 441 10.59 9.05 -34.28
CA ASN A 441 9.61 8.74 -33.24
C ASN A 441 10.34 8.67 -31.89
N GLN A 442 9.90 9.48 -30.93
CA GLN A 442 10.47 9.45 -29.58
C GLN A 442 9.94 8.23 -28.83
N LEU A 443 10.79 7.24 -28.59
CA LEU A 443 10.49 6.07 -27.75
C LEU A 443 10.52 6.46 -26.28
N THR A 444 9.50 7.20 -25.86
CA THR A 444 9.42 7.80 -24.53
C THR A 444 9.47 6.71 -23.45
N GLY A 445 10.33 6.91 -22.45
CA GLY A 445 10.55 6.00 -21.34
C GLY A 445 11.67 4.98 -21.53
N ALA A 446 12.21 4.83 -22.74
CA ALA A 446 13.33 3.92 -22.99
C ALA A 446 14.56 4.34 -22.18
N ILE A 447 15.15 3.41 -21.43
CA ILE A 447 16.42 3.62 -20.73
C ILE A 447 17.51 2.97 -21.58
N VAL A 448 18.47 3.77 -22.02
CA VAL A 448 19.58 3.31 -22.86
C VAL A 448 20.64 2.58 -22.03
N GLY A 449 21.55 1.87 -22.70
CA GLY A 449 22.69 1.17 -22.08
C GLY A 449 23.56 2.02 -21.14
N GLY A 450 23.57 3.35 -21.32
CA GLY A 450 24.15 4.32 -20.38
C GLY A 450 25.56 4.76 -20.75
N PRO A 451 26.24 5.53 -19.89
CA PRO A 451 27.58 6.01 -20.16
C PRO A 451 28.63 4.91 -19.95
N ASP A 452 29.85 5.18 -20.43
CA ASP A 452 31.02 4.40 -20.07
C ASP A 452 31.44 4.62 -18.60
N ILE A 453 32.46 3.88 -18.15
CA ILE A 453 32.99 3.98 -16.77
C ILE A 453 33.56 5.37 -16.43
N LYS A 454 33.79 6.24 -17.41
CA LYS A 454 34.29 7.62 -17.23
C LYS A 454 33.18 8.67 -17.32
N ASP A 455 31.92 8.24 -17.18
CA ASP A 455 30.72 9.07 -17.30
C ASP A 455 30.56 9.73 -18.68
N GLN A 456 31.19 9.19 -19.73
CA GLN A 456 31.05 9.69 -21.09
C GLN A 456 29.92 8.97 -21.81
N TYR A 457 29.09 9.75 -22.52
CA TYR A 457 27.99 9.22 -23.31
C TYR A 457 27.93 9.94 -24.66
N ASN A 458 27.96 9.16 -25.74
CA ASN A 458 27.78 9.67 -27.09
C ASN A 458 26.38 9.31 -27.59
N ASP A 459 25.52 10.31 -27.82
CA ASP A 459 24.17 10.10 -28.35
C ASP A 459 24.26 9.72 -29.84
N THR A 460 24.50 8.45 -30.15
CA THR A 460 24.65 7.94 -31.52
C THR A 460 24.11 6.54 -31.67
N ARG A 461 23.36 6.29 -32.75
CA ARG A 461 22.75 4.98 -33.03
C ARG A 461 23.77 3.90 -33.33
N ILE A 462 24.97 4.27 -33.77
CA ILE A 462 26.01 3.30 -34.13
C ILE A 462 26.57 2.62 -32.87
N ASP A 463 26.55 3.34 -31.74
CA ASP A 463 27.06 2.87 -30.47
C ASP A 463 25.93 2.17 -29.70
N PHE A 464 25.57 0.97 -30.14
CA PHE A 464 24.49 0.17 -29.53
C PHE A 464 24.79 -0.14 -28.06
N VAL A 465 26.06 -0.35 -27.70
CA VAL A 465 26.52 -0.65 -26.33
C VAL A 465 25.99 0.36 -25.31
N HIS A 466 25.99 1.65 -25.67
CA HIS A 466 25.54 2.74 -24.81
C HIS A 466 24.14 3.23 -25.16
N SER A 467 23.75 3.22 -26.44
CA SER A 467 22.53 3.89 -26.92
C SER A 467 21.31 2.99 -27.10
N GLU A 468 21.46 1.66 -27.04
CA GLU A 468 20.37 0.72 -27.21
C GLU A 468 19.57 0.57 -25.90
N PRO A 469 18.23 0.68 -25.93
CA PRO A 469 17.39 0.26 -24.82
C PRO A 469 16.96 -1.20 -24.97
N THR A 470 16.74 -1.89 -23.85
CA THR A 470 16.21 -3.26 -23.82
C THR A 470 15.08 -3.39 -22.81
N THR A 471 14.22 -4.40 -22.98
CA THR A 471 13.06 -4.58 -22.09
C THR A 471 13.45 -4.84 -20.63
N TYR A 472 14.53 -5.59 -20.42
CA TYR A 472 14.98 -6.00 -19.09
C TYR A 472 15.74 -4.91 -18.31
N ILE A 473 16.14 -3.81 -18.95
CA ILE A 473 16.61 -2.60 -18.23
C ILE A 473 15.41 -1.90 -17.57
N ASN A 474 14.34 -1.70 -18.33
CA ASN A 474 13.16 -0.97 -17.88
C ASN A 474 12.34 -1.75 -16.83
N ALA A 475 12.25 -3.07 -16.96
CA ALA A 475 11.39 -3.91 -16.11
C ALA A 475 11.64 -3.77 -14.59
N PRO A 476 12.86 -3.96 -14.05
CA PRO A 476 13.14 -3.71 -12.64
C PRO A 476 12.99 -2.24 -12.25
N PHE A 477 13.27 -1.32 -13.19
CA PHE A 477 13.20 0.12 -12.92
C PHE A 477 11.77 0.60 -12.67
N VAL A 478 10.75 -0.07 -13.21
CA VAL A 478 9.32 0.18 -12.87
C VAL A 478 9.09 0.06 -11.37
N GLY A 479 9.57 -1.02 -10.74
CA GLY A 479 9.45 -1.21 -9.28
C GLY A 479 10.23 -0.18 -8.48
N VAL A 480 11.45 0.13 -8.93
CA VAL A 480 12.31 1.14 -8.31
C VAL A 480 11.65 2.53 -8.31
N LEU A 481 11.13 2.96 -9.47
CA LEU A 481 10.41 4.22 -9.59
C LEU A 481 9.10 4.23 -8.80
N ALA A 482 8.39 3.10 -8.73
CA ALA A 482 7.19 2.98 -7.88
C ALA A 482 7.53 3.20 -6.40
N PHE A 483 8.60 2.59 -5.89
CA PHE A 483 9.09 2.83 -4.53
C PHE A 483 9.43 4.31 -4.30
N PHE A 484 10.20 4.92 -5.23
CA PHE A 484 10.59 6.32 -5.11
C PHE A 484 9.49 7.32 -5.44
N LYS A 485 8.39 6.95 -6.12
CA LYS A 485 7.21 7.81 -6.30
C LYS A 485 6.53 8.08 -4.96
N GLU A 486 6.36 7.06 -4.12
CA GLU A 486 5.84 7.24 -2.76
C GLU A 486 6.83 7.98 -1.88
N LYS A 487 8.11 7.59 -1.89
CA LYS A 487 9.17 8.27 -1.12
C LYS A 487 9.49 9.67 -1.63
N GLY A 488 9.25 9.94 -2.91
CA GLY A 488 9.31 11.24 -3.57
C GLY A 488 8.10 12.07 -3.23
N ARG A 489 6.95 11.46 -2.92
CA ARG A 489 5.85 12.12 -2.24
C ARG A 489 6.19 12.42 -0.78
N GLN A 490 6.91 11.54 -0.08
CA GLN A 490 7.47 11.78 1.25
C GLN A 490 8.61 12.83 1.24
N ASN A 491 9.45 12.87 0.20
CA ASN A 491 10.60 13.76 0.01
C ASN A 491 10.23 15.08 -0.69
N ALA A 492 9.14 15.13 -1.46
CA ALA A 492 8.52 16.38 -1.93
C ALA A 492 7.67 16.97 -0.80
N PHE A 493 7.05 16.15 0.05
CA PHE A 493 6.68 16.57 1.39
C PHE A 493 7.91 17.09 2.12
N GLN A 494 9.06 16.37 2.14
CA GLN A 494 10.30 16.74 2.85
C GLN A 494 11.09 17.91 2.25
N LEU A 495 10.98 18.23 0.95
CA LEU A 495 11.62 19.36 0.26
C LEU A 495 10.74 20.60 0.31
N LEU A 496 9.41 20.42 0.24
CA LEU A 496 8.50 21.40 0.81
C LEU A 496 8.82 21.58 2.30
N THR A 497 9.19 20.51 3.03
CA THR A 497 9.62 20.58 4.44
C THR A 497 11.00 21.22 4.61
N VAL A 498 11.95 21.16 3.67
CA VAL A 498 13.29 21.75 3.81
C VAL A 498 13.30 23.23 3.43
N ALA A 499 12.54 23.62 2.40
CA ALA A 499 12.16 25.01 2.20
C ALA A 499 11.35 25.55 3.40
N TRP A 500 10.58 24.68 4.06
CA TRP A 500 9.95 24.95 5.36
C TRP A 500 10.85 24.82 6.59
N TYR A 501 11.99 24.12 6.57
CA TYR A 501 12.82 23.90 7.78
C TYR A 501 13.72 25.11 8.02
N LEU A 502 13.92 25.93 6.98
CA LEU A 502 14.38 27.30 7.16
C LEU A 502 13.26 28.24 7.66
N SER A 503 12.02 27.74 7.83
CA SER A 503 10.86 28.48 8.32
C SER A 503 9.86 27.60 9.12
N ARG A 504 10.28 27.10 10.30
CA ARG A 504 9.49 26.63 11.48
C ARG A 504 8.12 25.90 11.28
N ASP A 505 7.97 24.74 11.93
CA ASP A 505 6.72 24.01 12.36
C ASP A 505 5.82 23.27 11.33
N LEU A 506 5.96 21.93 11.22
CA LEU A 506 5.17 21.07 10.31
C LEU A 506 3.68 20.92 10.74
N LEU A 507 2.76 21.35 9.87
CA LEU A 507 1.30 21.22 10.00
C LEU A 507 0.80 19.88 9.42
N VAL A 508 0.20 19.01 10.25
CA VAL A 508 -0.67 17.92 9.77
C VAL A 508 -2.01 18.55 9.36
N ASP A 509 -2.51 18.28 8.16
CA ASP A 509 -3.87 18.69 7.78
C ASP A 509 -4.89 17.90 8.62
N LEU A 510 -5.44 18.55 9.64
CA LEU A 510 -6.48 18.02 10.52
C LEU A 510 -7.87 18.57 10.17
N VAL A 511 -8.07 19.04 8.93
CA VAL A 511 -9.40 19.40 8.39
C VAL A 511 -10.25 18.14 8.22
N GLY A 512 -11.55 18.26 8.54
CA GLY A 512 -12.50 17.15 8.65
C GLY A 512 -12.76 16.73 10.09
N GLY A 513 -13.46 15.60 10.30
CA GLY A 513 -13.85 15.15 11.64
C GLY A 513 -15.04 15.92 12.21
N TYR A 514 -15.48 15.50 13.40
CA TYR A 514 -16.63 16.09 14.09
C TYR A 514 -16.20 17.10 15.15
N TYR A 515 -16.97 18.17 15.29
CA TYR A 515 -16.89 19.04 16.46
C TYR A 515 -17.67 18.40 17.62
N ASP A 516 -17.21 18.61 18.83
CA ASP A 516 -17.81 18.04 20.03
C ASP A 516 -18.59 19.09 20.83
N ALA A 517 -19.68 18.66 21.49
CA ALA A 517 -20.49 19.47 22.42
C ALA A 517 -20.99 20.85 21.91
N GLY A 518 -20.94 21.11 20.60
CA GLY A 518 -21.26 22.41 20.02
C GLY A 518 -20.13 23.45 20.19
N ASP A 519 -18.99 23.03 20.75
CA ASP A 519 -17.73 23.76 20.76
C ASP A 519 -17.01 23.55 19.44
N ASN A 520 -16.29 24.57 19.00
CA ASN A 520 -15.47 24.48 17.80
C ASN A 520 -14.20 23.63 18.04
N ILE A 521 -14.23 22.63 18.91
CA ILE A 521 -13.10 21.78 19.32
C ILE A 521 -13.32 20.36 18.81
N LYS A 522 -12.23 19.69 18.44
CA LYS A 522 -12.25 18.26 18.09
C LYS A 522 -11.61 17.48 19.23
N PHE A 523 -12.39 16.70 19.96
CA PHE A 523 -11.89 15.72 20.91
C PHE A 523 -11.92 14.33 20.26
N SER A 524 -10.75 13.72 20.06
CA SER A 524 -10.65 12.44 19.36
C SER A 524 -11.30 11.30 20.13
N PHE A 525 -11.38 11.37 21.46
CA PHE A 525 -11.95 10.31 22.30
C PHE A 525 -13.49 10.15 22.13
N PRO A 526 -14.33 11.18 22.39
CA PRO A 526 -15.77 11.09 22.14
C PRO A 526 -16.12 10.96 20.64
N MET A 527 -15.30 11.51 19.75
CA MET A 527 -15.45 11.30 18.30
C MET A 527 -15.24 9.84 17.91
N ALA A 528 -14.24 9.18 18.51
CA ALA A 528 -13.95 7.78 18.22
C ALA A 528 -15.08 6.90 18.75
N PHE A 529 -15.57 7.16 19.97
CA PHE A 529 -16.77 6.51 20.48
C PHE A 529 -17.97 6.66 19.55
N THR A 530 -18.27 7.88 19.11
CA THR A 530 -19.37 8.14 18.17
C THR A 530 -19.22 7.33 16.88
N THR A 531 -18.01 7.29 16.33
CA THR A 531 -17.71 6.53 15.10
C THR A 531 -17.86 5.02 15.31
N THR A 532 -17.40 4.50 16.46
CA THR A 532 -17.60 3.10 16.87
C THR A 532 -19.09 2.76 16.98
N MET A 533 -19.88 3.63 17.61
CA MET A 533 -21.33 3.41 17.80
C MET A 533 -22.11 3.46 16.48
N LEU A 534 -21.75 4.37 15.57
CA LEU A 534 -22.32 4.40 14.22
C LEU A 534 -21.99 3.12 13.45
N ALA A 535 -20.73 2.69 13.48
CA ALA A 535 -20.33 1.45 12.83
C ALA A 535 -21.04 0.22 13.42
N TRP A 536 -21.13 0.12 14.75
CA TRP A 536 -21.84 -0.98 15.43
C TRP A 536 -23.34 -0.99 15.09
N SER A 537 -23.96 0.19 15.01
CA SER A 537 -25.36 0.33 14.60
C SER A 537 -25.59 -0.20 13.18
N ILE A 538 -24.71 0.13 12.24
CA ILE A 538 -24.79 -0.40 10.87
C ILE A 538 -24.60 -1.92 10.86
N LEU A 539 -23.67 -2.45 11.64
CA LEU A 539 -23.38 -3.89 11.68
C LEU A 539 -24.54 -4.73 12.22
N GLU A 540 -25.29 -4.24 13.22
CA GLU A 540 -26.42 -4.98 13.80
C GLU A 540 -27.76 -4.65 13.13
N PHE A 541 -27.97 -3.40 12.74
CA PHE A 541 -29.28 -2.90 12.29
C PHE A 541 -29.28 -2.37 10.85
N GLY A 542 -28.18 -2.44 10.10
CA GLY A 542 -28.06 -1.86 8.76
C GLY A 542 -29.15 -2.32 7.77
N ASN A 543 -29.59 -3.57 7.88
CA ASN A 543 -30.68 -4.11 7.05
C ASN A 543 -32.05 -3.43 7.30
N HIS A 544 -32.21 -2.77 8.45
CA HIS A 544 -33.41 -2.02 8.82
C HIS A 544 -33.33 -0.52 8.49
N MET A 545 -32.18 -0.03 8.01
CA MET A 545 -31.96 1.40 7.76
C MET A 545 -32.48 1.89 6.40
N GLY A 546 -32.81 0.99 5.47
CA GLY A 546 -33.36 1.37 4.17
C GLY A 546 -32.47 2.34 3.39
N SER A 547 -33.03 3.45 2.90
CA SER A 547 -32.29 4.50 2.18
C SER A 547 -31.23 5.19 3.04
N GLU A 548 -31.40 5.21 4.36
CA GLU A 548 -30.52 5.93 5.28
C GLU A 548 -29.19 5.20 5.53
N LEU A 549 -29.07 3.93 5.11
CA LEU A 549 -27.85 3.15 5.26
C LEU A 549 -26.65 3.84 4.58
N GLN A 550 -26.87 4.46 3.42
CA GLN A 550 -25.81 5.17 2.71
C GLN A 550 -25.33 6.38 3.52
N HIS A 551 -26.24 7.20 4.04
CA HIS A 551 -25.90 8.37 4.85
C HIS A 551 -25.23 7.98 6.18
N ALA A 552 -25.67 6.90 6.82
CA ALA A 552 -25.00 6.35 7.99
C ALA A 552 -23.57 5.88 7.67
N THR A 553 -23.37 5.24 6.51
CA THR A 553 -22.05 4.82 6.05
C THR A 553 -21.13 6.01 5.73
N GLU A 554 -21.67 7.06 5.10
CA GLU A 554 -20.94 8.32 4.85
C GLU A 554 -20.52 9.01 6.15
N ALA A 555 -21.38 8.99 7.19
CA ALA A 555 -21.04 9.50 8.51
C ALA A 555 -19.89 8.71 9.17
N VAL A 556 -19.93 7.37 9.12
CA VAL A 556 -18.80 6.55 9.60
C VAL A 556 -17.53 6.92 8.83
N LYS A 557 -17.61 7.06 7.51
CA LYS A 557 -16.48 7.43 6.65
C LYS A 557 -15.86 8.77 7.05
N TRP A 558 -16.68 9.76 7.38
CA TRP A 558 -16.21 11.09 7.78
C TRP A 558 -15.35 11.05 9.06
N GLY A 559 -15.77 10.26 10.05
CA GLY A 559 -15.00 10.04 11.27
C GLY A 559 -13.70 9.27 11.01
N THR A 560 -13.77 8.20 10.22
CA THR A 560 -12.59 7.37 9.93
C THR A 560 -11.56 8.07 9.05
N ASP A 561 -11.97 8.91 8.11
CA ASP A 561 -11.05 9.73 7.32
C ASP A 561 -10.27 10.71 8.20
N TYR A 562 -10.91 11.29 9.24
CA TYR A 562 -10.22 12.07 10.25
C TYR A 562 -9.24 11.23 11.06
N PHE A 563 -9.63 10.03 11.53
CA PHE A 563 -8.71 9.19 12.32
C PHE A 563 -7.50 8.70 11.54
N LEU A 564 -7.64 8.45 10.23
CA LEU A 564 -6.50 8.14 9.36
C LEU A 564 -5.48 9.30 9.31
N LYS A 565 -5.94 10.56 9.39
CA LYS A 565 -5.09 11.76 9.50
C LYS A 565 -4.52 11.92 10.91
N ALA A 566 -5.36 11.81 11.93
CA ALA A 566 -5.02 11.97 13.35
C ALA A 566 -3.99 10.94 13.85
N THR A 567 -3.90 9.79 13.19
CA THR A 567 -2.96 8.71 13.51
C THR A 567 -1.89 8.52 12.45
N SER A 568 -1.76 9.47 11.50
CA SER A 568 -0.93 9.33 10.31
C SER A 568 0.56 9.20 10.61
N VAL A 569 1.03 9.84 11.69
CA VAL A 569 2.43 9.84 12.14
C VAL A 569 2.68 8.65 13.07
N PRO A 570 3.61 7.73 12.75
CA PRO A 570 3.92 6.60 13.63
C PRO A 570 4.37 7.05 15.03
N GLY A 571 3.81 6.42 16.07
CA GLY A 571 4.10 6.76 17.47
C GLY A 571 3.46 8.06 17.95
N LYS A 572 2.62 8.71 17.14
CA LYS A 572 1.90 9.94 17.50
C LYS A 572 0.40 9.80 17.18
N VAL A 573 -0.43 10.15 18.15
CA VAL A 573 -1.90 10.18 17.99
C VAL A 573 -2.41 11.57 18.38
N VAL A 574 -3.11 12.24 17.48
CA VAL A 574 -3.75 13.54 17.80
C VAL A 574 -4.96 13.28 18.70
N ALA A 575 -4.88 13.70 19.95
CA ALA A 575 -5.96 13.59 20.92
C ALA A 575 -6.98 14.73 20.79
N GLN A 576 -6.52 15.93 20.42
CA GLN A 576 -7.36 17.12 20.38
C GLN A 576 -6.88 18.16 19.38
N VAL A 577 -7.80 18.94 18.82
CA VAL A 577 -7.53 20.14 18.01
C VAL A 577 -8.41 21.31 18.44
N GLY A 578 -7.78 22.42 18.84
CA GLY A 578 -8.42 23.61 19.42
C GLY A 578 -8.01 23.80 20.88
N GLU A 579 -7.93 25.06 21.32
CA GLU A 579 -7.60 25.41 22.70
C GLU A 579 -8.90 25.38 23.51
N PRO A 580 -9.01 24.49 24.51
CA PRO A 580 -10.31 24.11 25.04
C PRO A 580 -11.01 25.25 25.80
N TYR A 581 -10.28 26.12 26.48
CA TYR A 581 -10.88 27.23 27.22
C TYR A 581 -11.23 28.40 26.31
N GLY A 582 -10.34 28.75 25.38
CA GLY A 582 -10.51 29.83 24.42
C GLY A 582 -11.64 29.53 23.46
N ASP A 583 -11.64 28.36 22.82
CA ASP A 583 -12.73 27.95 21.93
C ASP A 583 -14.07 27.84 22.68
N HIS A 584 -14.07 27.37 23.94
CA HIS A 584 -15.29 27.30 24.75
C HIS A 584 -15.83 28.68 25.15
N ASN A 585 -14.95 29.62 25.49
CA ASN A 585 -15.33 30.99 25.84
C ASN A 585 -15.68 31.85 24.61
N CYS A 586 -15.34 31.40 23.40
CA CYS A 586 -15.63 32.09 22.15
C CYS A 586 -16.91 31.58 21.51
N TRP A 587 -17.86 32.49 21.28
CA TRP A 587 -19.14 32.19 20.65
C TRP A 587 -19.17 32.58 19.17
N GLU A 588 -18.25 32.04 18.38
CA GLU A 588 -18.10 32.37 16.95
C GLU A 588 -18.53 31.26 15.99
N ARG A 589 -18.71 31.61 14.71
CA ARG A 589 -19.13 30.64 13.68
C ARG A 589 -17.98 29.69 13.34
N PRO A 590 -18.23 28.39 13.12
CA PRO A 590 -17.20 27.46 12.66
C PRO A 590 -16.45 27.95 11.41
N GLU A 591 -17.14 28.66 10.52
CA GLU A 591 -16.56 29.22 9.29
C GLU A 591 -15.73 30.49 9.52
N ASP A 592 -15.91 31.17 10.65
CA ASP A 592 -15.26 32.44 10.98
C ASP A 592 -14.13 32.28 12.01
N MET A 593 -13.85 31.06 12.45
CA MET A 593 -12.95 30.78 13.58
C MET A 593 -11.61 31.51 13.45
N ASP A 594 -11.28 32.31 14.46
CA ASP A 594 -9.99 33.00 14.56
C ASP A 594 -9.19 32.62 15.83
N THR A 595 -9.73 31.70 16.65
CA THR A 595 -9.03 31.08 17.78
C THR A 595 -7.84 30.21 17.34
N ALA A 596 -6.83 30.12 18.22
CA ALA A 596 -5.65 29.30 17.97
C ALA A 596 -6.01 27.81 17.86
N ARG A 597 -5.66 27.18 16.74
CA ARG A 597 -5.98 25.77 16.45
C ARG A 597 -4.87 24.81 16.90
N THR A 598 -4.51 24.87 18.17
CA THR A 598 -3.47 24.02 18.77
C THR A 598 -3.84 22.54 18.69
N SER A 599 -2.92 21.69 18.23
CA SER A 599 -3.09 20.24 18.23
C SER A 599 -2.37 19.60 19.41
N TYR A 600 -3.06 18.77 20.18
CA TYR A 600 -2.50 18.00 21.29
C TYR A 600 -2.23 16.57 20.85
N VAL A 601 -1.00 16.10 21.06
CA VAL A 601 -0.50 14.85 20.47
C VAL A 601 0.03 13.91 21.55
N LEU A 602 -0.53 12.71 21.60
CA LEU A 602 -0.09 11.59 22.42
C LEU A 602 1.12 10.92 21.79
N ASN A 603 2.05 10.47 22.60
CA ASN A 603 3.26 9.76 22.20
C ASN A 603 3.87 9.03 23.39
N THR A 604 5.07 8.45 23.24
CA THR A 604 5.73 7.71 24.33
C THR A 604 6.04 8.54 25.58
N THR A 605 6.14 9.87 25.47
CA THR A 605 6.37 10.78 26.61
C THR A 605 5.08 11.43 27.14
N ASN A 606 3.99 11.40 26.38
CA ASN A 606 2.65 11.83 26.78
C ASN A 606 1.65 10.71 26.42
N PRO A 607 1.61 9.62 27.21
CA PRO A 607 0.80 8.47 26.88
C PRO A 607 -0.70 8.80 27.05
N GLY A 608 -1.53 8.27 26.15
CA GLY A 608 -3.00 8.36 26.22
C GLY A 608 -3.61 7.09 25.65
N SER A 609 -3.54 6.04 26.45
CA SER A 609 -3.83 4.67 26.03
C SER A 609 -5.32 4.47 25.70
N GLU A 610 -6.19 5.12 26.46
CA GLU A 610 -7.64 5.16 26.34
C GLU A 610 -8.09 5.82 25.03
N VAL A 611 -7.57 7.00 24.69
CA VAL A 611 -7.88 7.68 23.42
C VAL A 611 -7.41 6.85 22.24
N SER A 612 -6.20 6.29 22.33
CA SER A 612 -5.62 5.46 21.28
C SER A 612 -6.40 4.14 21.10
N ALA A 613 -6.83 3.52 22.19
CA ALA A 613 -7.64 2.30 22.17
C ALA A 613 -9.02 2.55 21.54
N GLU A 614 -9.65 3.67 21.85
CA GLU A 614 -10.96 4.01 21.27
C GLU A 614 -10.86 4.32 19.77
N ILE A 615 -9.82 5.04 19.34
CA ILE A 615 -9.58 5.27 17.90
C ILE A 615 -9.35 3.94 17.18
N ALA A 616 -8.60 3.02 17.79
CA ALA A 616 -8.41 1.69 17.22
C ALA A 616 -9.73 0.91 17.13
N ALA A 617 -10.58 0.96 18.15
CA ALA A 617 -11.91 0.35 18.13
C ALA A 617 -12.79 0.94 17.02
N ALA A 618 -12.78 2.26 16.85
CA ALA A 618 -13.51 2.96 15.79
C ALA A 618 -13.08 2.50 14.39
N LEU A 619 -11.77 2.45 14.15
CA LEU A 619 -11.20 1.98 12.88
C LEU A 619 -11.51 0.49 12.64
N ALA A 620 -11.40 -0.35 13.67
CA ALA A 620 -11.68 -1.78 13.57
C ALA A 620 -13.16 -2.07 13.27
N ALA A 621 -14.09 -1.48 14.02
CA ALA A 621 -15.53 -1.63 13.80
C ALA A 621 -15.93 -1.11 12.40
N SER A 622 -15.40 0.05 12.01
CA SER A 622 -15.67 0.63 10.69
C SER A 622 -15.11 -0.22 9.55
N SER A 623 -13.96 -0.87 9.75
CA SER A 623 -13.42 -1.81 8.74
C SER A 623 -14.42 -2.92 8.40
N MET A 624 -15.22 -3.38 9.37
CA MET A 624 -16.24 -4.40 9.15
C MET A 624 -17.41 -3.85 8.33
N VAL A 625 -17.82 -2.60 8.54
CA VAL A 625 -18.87 -1.92 7.75
C VAL A 625 -18.45 -1.84 6.28
N PHE A 626 -17.23 -1.38 6.01
CA PHE A 626 -16.74 -1.20 4.65
C PHE A 626 -16.31 -2.48 3.95
N LYS A 627 -16.25 -3.63 4.64
CA LYS A 627 -15.72 -4.88 4.09
C LYS A 627 -16.36 -5.27 2.75
N ASN A 628 -17.67 -5.09 2.63
CA ASN A 628 -18.44 -5.42 1.43
C ASN A 628 -18.80 -4.20 0.57
N ILE A 629 -18.45 -2.98 1.01
CA ILE A 629 -18.77 -1.71 0.34
C ILE A 629 -17.54 -1.17 -0.39
N ASP A 630 -16.42 -1.07 0.33
CA ASP A 630 -15.10 -0.72 -0.18
C ASP A 630 -14.05 -1.54 0.59
N ASN A 631 -13.74 -2.73 0.07
CA ASN A 631 -12.80 -3.65 0.70
C ASN A 631 -11.39 -3.03 0.83
N ARG A 632 -10.99 -2.13 -0.08
CA ARG A 632 -9.69 -1.47 0.00
C ARG A 632 -9.65 -0.52 1.20
N TYR A 633 -10.68 0.31 1.35
CA TYR A 633 -10.82 1.20 2.51
C TYR A 633 -10.91 0.39 3.81
N SER A 634 -11.69 -0.70 3.82
CA SER A 634 -11.75 -1.65 4.95
C SER A 634 -10.36 -2.14 5.39
N GLN A 635 -9.51 -2.59 4.45
CA GLN A 635 -8.15 -3.02 4.79
C GLN A 635 -7.26 -1.89 5.32
N VAL A 636 -7.42 -0.66 4.81
CA VAL A 636 -6.70 0.52 5.32
C VAL A 636 -7.09 0.81 6.77
N LEU A 637 -8.39 0.79 7.07
CA LEU A 637 -8.91 0.98 8.43
C LEU A 637 -8.39 -0.11 9.38
N LEU A 638 -8.47 -1.39 8.98
CA LEU A 638 -8.02 -2.50 9.80
C LEU A 638 -6.51 -2.44 10.07
N LYS A 639 -5.72 -2.16 9.03
CA LYS A 639 -4.26 -1.99 9.19
C LYS A 639 -3.93 -0.84 10.13
N ARG A 640 -4.61 0.30 10.01
CA ARG A 640 -4.37 1.44 10.90
C ARG A 640 -4.80 1.10 12.33
N ALA A 641 -5.94 0.43 12.52
CA ALA A 641 -6.38 -0.05 13.82
C ALA A 641 -5.28 -0.89 14.50
N SER A 642 -4.74 -1.89 13.79
CA SER A 642 -3.64 -2.73 14.33
C SER A 642 -2.40 -1.92 14.70
N GLN A 643 -2.03 -0.90 13.91
CA GLN A 643 -0.89 -0.03 14.21
C GLN A 643 -1.12 0.80 15.47
N VAL A 644 -2.33 1.33 15.66
CA VAL A 644 -2.66 2.10 16.86
C VAL A 644 -2.72 1.19 18.09
N VAL A 645 -3.27 -0.03 17.97
CA VAL A 645 -3.27 -1.02 19.07
C VAL A 645 -1.86 -1.38 19.54
N LEU A 646 -0.91 -1.56 18.61
CA LEU A 646 0.49 -1.81 18.99
C LEU A 646 1.08 -0.66 19.80
N GLN A 647 0.69 0.59 19.52
CA GLN A 647 1.09 1.76 20.32
C GLN A 647 0.43 1.73 21.71
N VAL A 648 -0.83 1.29 21.83
CA VAL A 648 -1.49 1.10 23.13
C VAL A 648 -0.74 0.11 24.00
N PHE A 649 -0.34 -1.04 23.46
CA PHE A 649 0.44 -2.03 24.21
C PHE A 649 1.81 -1.50 24.61
N GLN A 650 2.47 -0.73 23.75
CA GLN A 650 3.73 -0.05 24.08
C GLN A 650 3.57 0.98 25.22
N PHE A 651 2.48 1.75 25.24
CA PHE A 651 2.18 2.69 26.32
C PHE A 651 1.84 1.96 27.63
N ALA A 652 1.06 0.88 27.55
CA ALA A 652 0.60 0.10 28.70
C ALA A 652 1.73 -0.70 29.36
N ASP A 653 2.62 -1.33 28.59
CA ASP A 653 3.72 -2.13 29.14
C ASP A 653 4.79 -1.26 29.84
N GLN A 654 4.90 0.04 29.50
CA GLN A 654 5.79 0.98 30.17
C GLN A 654 5.24 1.54 31.51
N HIS A 655 3.92 1.49 31.74
CA HIS A 655 3.26 2.20 32.86
C HIS A 655 2.34 1.30 33.71
N ARG A 656 2.51 -0.03 33.66
CA ARG A 656 1.69 -1.03 34.38
C ARG A 656 1.56 -0.86 35.90
N LEU A 657 2.23 0.13 36.52
CA LEU A 657 2.21 0.40 37.97
C LEU A 657 1.91 1.85 38.37
N SER A 658 1.51 2.75 37.46
CA SER A 658 1.10 4.10 37.82
C SER A 658 -0.10 4.56 37.00
N TYR A 659 -1.30 4.21 37.48
CA TYR A 659 -2.56 4.79 36.98
C TYR A 659 -2.70 6.29 37.33
N ASN A 660 -1.78 6.82 38.14
CA ASN A 660 -1.62 8.24 38.42
C ASN A 660 -0.59 8.86 37.47
N GLU A 661 -0.98 9.95 36.79
CA GLU A 661 -0.10 10.93 36.13
C GLU A 661 0.32 10.72 34.65
N SER A 662 -0.53 10.16 33.78
CA SER A 662 -0.21 10.10 32.34
C SER A 662 -0.85 11.19 31.45
N VAL A 663 -1.86 11.91 31.93
CA VAL A 663 -2.40 13.06 31.18
C VAL A 663 -1.89 14.34 31.83
N GLY A 664 -0.82 14.92 31.26
CA GLY A 664 -0.34 16.22 31.71
C GLY A 664 -1.47 17.28 31.66
N PRO A 665 -1.40 18.34 32.48
CA PRO A 665 -2.45 19.37 32.62
C PRO A 665 -2.84 20.10 31.31
N ALA A 666 -2.09 19.90 30.22
CA ALA A 666 -2.38 20.47 28.91
C ALA A 666 -3.53 19.79 28.14
N VAL A 667 -3.93 18.55 28.48
CA VAL A 667 -4.98 17.78 27.76
C VAL A 667 -6.27 17.65 28.59
N CYS A 668 -6.26 18.09 29.85
CA CYS A 668 -7.34 17.84 30.82
C CYS A 668 -7.90 19.10 31.51
N PRO A 669 -8.70 19.94 30.83
CA PRO A 669 -9.36 21.07 31.49
C PRO A 669 -10.85 20.87 31.81
N PHE A 670 -11.62 20.13 31.01
CA PHE A 670 -13.09 20.03 31.16
C PHE A 670 -13.62 18.62 31.52
N TYR A 671 -12.83 17.57 31.28
CA TYR A 671 -13.31 16.17 31.34
C TYR A 671 -12.53 15.27 32.30
N CYS A 672 -11.59 15.83 33.08
CA CYS A 672 -10.71 15.05 33.95
C CYS A 672 -10.91 15.46 35.41
N ASP A 673 -12.14 15.36 35.90
CA ASP A 673 -12.34 15.33 37.34
C ASP A 673 -12.16 13.88 37.82
N PHE A 674 -10.90 13.49 38.03
CA PHE A 674 -10.53 12.21 38.63
C PHE A 674 -10.56 12.24 40.18
N SER A 675 -11.13 13.29 40.79
CA SER A 675 -11.08 13.44 42.26
C SER A 675 -12.06 12.54 43.03
N GLY A 676 -12.94 11.80 42.35
CA GLY A 676 -13.90 10.89 43.00
C GLY A 676 -13.40 9.48 43.34
N PHE A 677 -12.27 9.03 42.78
CA PHE A 677 -11.91 7.60 42.81
C PHE A 677 -10.96 7.16 43.93
N MET A 678 -10.40 8.08 44.73
CA MET A 678 -9.30 7.71 45.65
C MET A 678 -9.69 7.46 47.12
N ASN A 679 -10.95 7.47 47.52
CA ASN A 679 -11.31 7.26 48.94
C ASN A 679 -12.47 6.31 49.22
N ASP A 680 -12.87 5.44 48.27
CA ASP A 680 -13.86 4.39 48.57
C ASP A 680 -13.21 2.99 48.49
N PRO A 681 -12.98 2.29 49.62
CA PRO A 681 -12.19 1.05 49.67
C PRO A 681 -12.94 -0.20 49.17
N ILE A 682 -13.85 -0.04 48.22
CA ILE A 682 -14.54 -1.14 47.55
C ILE A 682 -14.76 -0.70 46.09
N TYR A 683 -14.05 -1.27 45.10
CA TYR A 683 -14.62 -1.63 43.77
C TYR A 683 -13.54 -2.12 42.77
N GLU A 684 -13.46 -3.44 42.61
CA GLU A 684 -13.02 -4.15 41.39
C GLU A 684 -14.12 -4.11 40.28
N GLY A 685 -14.94 -3.07 40.21
CA GLY A 685 -16.04 -2.99 39.24
C GLY A 685 -16.51 -1.57 39.01
N GLY A 686 -16.37 -1.07 37.78
CA GLY A 686 -17.13 0.10 37.36
C GLY A 686 -18.63 -0.17 37.54
N SER A 687 -19.42 0.89 37.74
CA SER A 687 -20.89 0.76 37.87
C SER A 687 -21.45 -0.06 36.71
N PHE A 688 -22.02 -1.23 37.01
CA PHE A 688 -22.72 -2.10 36.06
C PHE A 688 -23.94 -1.44 35.42
N ALA A 689 -24.17 -0.13 35.59
CA ALA A 689 -25.31 0.59 35.04
C ALA A 689 -24.91 1.62 33.97
N GLU A 690 -23.62 1.70 33.61
CA GLU A 690 -23.13 2.72 32.69
C GLU A 690 -22.53 2.16 31.40
N PHE A 691 -22.82 2.88 30.33
CA PHE A 691 -22.15 2.77 29.05
C PHE A 691 -22.15 4.15 28.38
N GLY A 692 -21.00 4.59 27.89
CA GLY A 692 -20.83 5.90 27.28
C GLY A 692 -19.44 6.12 26.71
N TRP A 693 -19.14 7.36 26.32
CA TRP A 693 -17.82 7.72 25.78
C TRP A 693 -16.68 7.57 26.81
N ASP A 694 -17.00 7.63 28.11
CA ASP A 694 -16.03 7.44 29.18
C ASP A 694 -15.99 5.97 29.69
N SER A 695 -17.14 5.36 29.99
CA SER A 695 -17.22 3.98 30.48
C SER A 695 -17.63 2.96 29.40
N LYS A 696 -16.75 1.98 29.15
CA LYS A 696 -16.91 0.95 28.11
C LYS A 696 -17.21 -0.46 28.61
N HIS A 697 -17.09 -0.69 29.92
CA HIS A 697 -17.11 -2.03 30.52
C HIS A 697 -18.34 -2.85 30.10
N THR A 698 -19.53 -2.25 30.22
CA THR A 698 -20.79 -2.87 29.79
C THR A 698 -20.81 -3.18 28.29
N GLY A 699 -20.36 -2.26 27.45
CA GLY A 699 -20.33 -2.45 26.00
C GLY A 699 -19.44 -3.63 25.59
N VAL A 700 -18.30 -3.80 26.25
CA VAL A 700 -17.40 -4.96 26.05
C VAL A 700 -18.10 -6.26 26.43
N ASN A 701 -18.75 -6.30 27.60
CA ASN A 701 -19.50 -7.48 28.06
C ASN A 701 -20.62 -7.87 27.07
N VAL A 702 -21.40 -6.89 26.60
CA VAL A 702 -22.45 -7.10 25.59
C VAL A 702 -21.85 -7.57 24.26
N LEU A 703 -20.81 -6.90 23.75
CA LEU A 703 -20.18 -7.24 22.47
C LEU A 703 -19.61 -8.67 22.47
N LEU A 704 -18.87 -9.05 23.51
CA LEU A 704 -18.27 -10.38 23.62
C LEU A 704 -19.32 -11.48 23.86
N SER A 705 -20.44 -11.14 24.51
CA SER A 705 -21.55 -12.08 24.68
C SER A 705 -22.08 -12.62 23.35
N ARG A 706 -21.99 -11.85 22.25
CA ARG A 706 -22.32 -12.30 20.89
C ARG A 706 -21.62 -13.60 20.51
N LEU A 707 -20.36 -13.76 20.91
CA LEU A 707 -19.53 -14.92 20.57
C LEU A 707 -19.69 -16.07 21.57
N LEU A 708 -20.10 -15.77 22.80
CA LEU A 708 -19.94 -16.66 23.94
C LEU A 708 -21.25 -17.32 24.39
N MET A 709 -22.42 -16.72 24.11
CA MET A 709 -23.73 -17.23 24.56
C MET A 709 -24.10 -18.64 24.04
N ASN A 710 -23.59 -19.05 22.88
CA ASN A 710 -23.91 -20.35 22.26
C ASN A 710 -22.83 -21.42 22.49
N THR A 711 -21.79 -21.10 23.26
CA THR A 711 -20.75 -22.09 23.63
C THR A 711 -21.25 -22.96 24.80
N GLN A 712 -20.77 -24.19 24.95
CA GLN A 712 -21.17 -25.11 26.05
C GLN A 712 -20.87 -24.58 27.48
N ASN A 713 -20.39 -23.34 27.61
CA ASN A 713 -20.11 -22.64 28.86
C ASN A 713 -21.16 -21.54 29.10
N SER A 714 -22.37 -21.92 29.53
CA SER A 714 -23.43 -20.98 29.95
C SER A 714 -23.05 -20.12 31.18
N ASN A 715 -21.91 -20.39 31.81
CA ASN A 715 -21.35 -19.66 32.95
C ASN A 715 -20.25 -18.66 32.57
N ASN A 716 -20.26 -18.15 31.34
CA ASN A 716 -19.24 -17.18 30.92
C ASN A 716 -19.40 -15.83 31.65
N PRO A 717 -18.32 -15.25 32.23
CA PRO A 717 -18.39 -14.00 32.98
C PRO A 717 -18.91 -12.82 32.16
N PHE A 718 -18.56 -12.70 30.87
CA PHE A 718 -19.04 -11.60 30.02
C PHE A 718 -20.56 -11.62 29.85
N VAL A 719 -21.15 -12.81 29.71
CA VAL A 719 -22.61 -12.99 29.63
C VAL A 719 -23.27 -12.67 30.97
N GLN A 720 -22.67 -13.12 32.09
CA GLN A 720 -23.18 -12.80 33.42
C GLN A 720 -23.14 -11.30 33.73
N TYR A 721 -22.08 -10.60 33.33
CA TYR A 721 -21.98 -9.15 33.53
C TYR A 721 -22.91 -8.36 32.61
N ALA A 722 -23.16 -8.84 31.39
CA ALA A 722 -24.19 -8.26 30.53
C ALA A 722 -25.61 -8.45 31.09
N ASP A 723 -25.90 -9.62 31.68
CA ASP A 723 -27.15 -9.86 32.40
C ASP A 723 -27.30 -8.94 33.62
N LYS A 724 -26.23 -8.77 34.42
CA LYS A 724 -26.21 -7.85 35.56
C LYS A 724 -26.48 -6.41 35.13
N TYR A 725 -25.96 -5.98 33.98
CA TYR A 725 -26.29 -4.67 33.41
C TYR A 725 -27.77 -4.54 33.09
N VAL A 726 -28.37 -5.53 32.44
CA VAL A 726 -29.81 -5.51 32.18
C VAL A 726 -30.60 -5.38 33.48
N CYS A 727 -30.22 -6.15 34.52
CA CYS A 727 -30.88 -6.10 35.81
C CYS A 727 -30.61 -4.79 36.57
N SER A 728 -29.57 -4.04 36.25
CA SER A 728 -29.27 -2.76 36.91
C SER A 728 -30.03 -1.58 36.30
N VAL A 729 -30.48 -1.70 35.04
CA VAL A 729 -31.15 -0.59 34.32
C VAL A 729 -32.66 -0.71 34.23
N LEU A 730 -33.25 -1.86 34.58
CA LEU A 730 -34.70 -2.07 34.51
C LEU A 730 -35.40 -1.73 35.82
N PRO A 731 -36.47 -0.91 35.80
CA PRO A 731 -37.11 -0.41 37.02
C PRO A 731 -37.78 -1.51 37.86
N GLU A 732 -38.25 -2.59 37.23
CA GLU A 732 -38.84 -3.74 37.92
C GLU A 732 -37.82 -4.65 38.63
N SER A 733 -36.53 -4.49 38.35
CA SER A 733 -35.48 -5.36 38.89
C SER A 733 -35.12 -4.97 40.34
N PRO A 734 -34.96 -5.94 41.26
CA PRO A 734 -34.51 -5.65 42.63
C PRO A 734 -33.05 -5.17 42.69
N SER A 735 -32.28 -5.36 41.61
CA SER A 735 -30.91 -4.87 41.48
C SER A 735 -30.80 -3.55 40.70
N ASN A 736 -31.92 -2.88 40.44
CA ASN A 736 -31.94 -1.58 39.76
C ASN A 736 -31.06 -0.56 40.51
N SER A 737 -30.15 0.07 39.79
CA SER A 737 -29.26 1.12 40.31
C SER A 737 -29.34 2.42 39.50
N VAL A 738 -30.35 2.53 38.62
CA VAL A 738 -30.59 3.71 37.80
C VAL A 738 -31.85 4.46 38.27
N SER A 739 -31.79 5.79 38.22
CA SER A 739 -32.93 6.65 38.53
C SER A 739 -33.79 6.90 37.30
N PHE A 740 -35.03 7.31 37.51
CA PHE A 740 -35.96 7.65 36.43
C PHE A 740 -36.57 9.03 36.70
N SER A 741 -36.82 9.79 35.63
CA SER A 741 -37.64 10.98 35.71
C SER A 741 -39.08 10.61 36.12
N PRO A 742 -39.89 11.56 36.62
CA PRO A 742 -41.31 11.31 36.89
C PRO A 742 -42.08 10.78 35.68
N GLY A 743 -41.62 11.09 34.46
CA GLY A 743 -42.20 10.59 33.21
C GLY A 743 -41.64 9.23 32.74
N GLY A 744 -40.71 8.63 33.47
CA GLY A 744 -40.13 7.31 33.16
C GLY A 744 -38.91 7.33 32.23
N LEU A 745 -38.30 8.50 31.98
CA LEU A 745 -37.03 8.59 31.26
C LEU A 745 -35.89 8.13 32.16
N LEU A 746 -35.04 7.24 31.66
CA LEU A 746 -33.81 6.85 32.31
C LEU A 746 -32.98 8.10 32.63
N PHE A 747 -32.63 8.26 33.90
CA PHE A 747 -31.96 9.44 34.42
C PHE A 747 -30.71 9.07 35.20
N LYS A 748 -29.59 9.65 34.81
CA LYS A 748 -28.33 9.65 35.56
C LYS A 748 -27.89 11.09 35.81
N GLU A 749 -27.44 11.35 37.02
CA GLU A 749 -26.90 12.65 37.42
C GLU A 749 -25.51 12.86 36.80
N GLY A 750 -25.26 14.07 36.27
CA GLY A 750 -24.14 14.36 35.38
C GLY A 750 -24.62 15.02 34.08
N GLY A 751 -23.80 15.85 33.45
CA GLY A 751 -24.20 16.65 32.27
C GLY A 751 -24.78 15.82 31.11
N SER A 752 -25.71 16.40 30.35
CA SER A 752 -26.34 15.82 29.15
C SER A 752 -26.96 14.41 29.32
N ASN A 753 -27.94 14.27 30.21
CA ASN A 753 -28.57 12.98 30.58
C ASN A 753 -28.99 12.08 29.38
N THR A 754 -29.44 12.66 28.27
CA THR A 754 -29.93 11.89 27.12
C THR A 754 -28.86 11.00 26.48
N GLN A 755 -27.57 11.29 26.69
CA GLN A 755 -26.47 10.43 26.24
C GLN A 755 -26.54 9.02 26.86
N HIS A 756 -26.92 8.93 28.14
CA HIS A 756 -27.03 7.66 28.84
C HIS A 756 -28.29 6.92 28.41
N THR A 757 -29.40 7.65 28.21
CA THR A 757 -30.64 7.07 27.69
C THR A 757 -30.45 6.46 26.31
N THR A 758 -29.80 7.15 25.38
CA THR A 758 -29.58 6.66 24.01
C THR A 758 -28.60 5.49 23.98
N ALA A 759 -27.49 5.57 24.72
CA ALA A 759 -26.51 4.51 24.82
C ALA A 759 -27.09 3.24 25.47
N ALA A 760 -27.88 3.38 26.54
CA ALA A 760 -28.53 2.25 27.19
C ALA A 760 -29.60 1.61 26.30
N SER A 761 -30.43 2.42 25.63
CA SER A 761 -31.44 1.92 24.69
C SER A 761 -30.79 1.12 23.57
N PHE A 762 -29.67 1.59 23.02
CA PHE A 762 -28.90 0.86 22.01
C PHE A 762 -28.40 -0.49 22.54
N LEU A 763 -27.72 -0.51 23.70
CA LEU A 763 -27.18 -1.75 24.24
C LEU A 763 -28.26 -2.77 24.57
N LEU A 764 -29.40 -2.34 25.12
CA LEU A 764 -30.53 -3.23 25.40
C LEU A 764 -31.11 -3.83 24.12
N LEU A 765 -31.21 -3.06 23.04
CA LEU A 765 -31.63 -3.57 21.73
C LEU A 765 -30.63 -4.59 21.16
N VAL A 766 -29.33 -4.27 21.18
CA VAL A 766 -28.28 -5.19 20.71
C VAL A 766 -28.29 -6.48 21.53
N TYR A 767 -28.36 -6.39 22.85
CA TYR A 767 -28.38 -7.57 23.71
C TYR A 767 -29.67 -8.39 23.53
N SER A 768 -30.82 -7.74 23.30
CA SER A 768 -32.06 -8.43 22.96
C SER A 768 -31.94 -9.27 21.68
N LEU A 769 -31.22 -8.79 20.66
CA LEU A 769 -30.93 -9.55 19.45
C LEU A 769 -30.10 -10.79 19.75
N TYR A 770 -29.08 -10.67 20.62
CA TYR A 770 -28.23 -11.80 20.98
C TYR A 770 -29.00 -12.86 21.76
N LEU A 771 -29.82 -12.46 22.75
CA LEU A 771 -30.68 -13.38 23.50
C LEU A 771 -31.71 -14.08 22.61
N THR A 772 -32.28 -13.35 21.63
CA THR A 772 -33.21 -13.93 20.65
C THR A 772 -32.52 -15.00 19.79
N ARG A 773 -31.30 -14.72 19.30
CA ARG A 773 -30.47 -15.68 18.55
C ARG A 773 -30.05 -16.89 19.39
N SER A 774 -30.00 -16.75 20.72
CA SER A 774 -29.68 -17.81 21.67
C SER A 774 -30.94 -18.46 22.25
N ASN A 775 -31.82 -18.97 21.38
CA ASN A 775 -33.05 -19.69 21.74
C ASN A 775 -34.01 -18.89 22.65
N ASN A 776 -34.12 -17.58 22.43
CA ASN A 776 -34.96 -16.69 23.26
C ASN A 776 -34.64 -16.77 24.75
N ARG A 777 -33.35 -16.84 25.10
CA ARG A 777 -32.88 -16.86 26.49
C ARG A 777 -33.47 -15.70 27.29
N ALA A 778 -34.03 -16.01 28.47
CA ALA A 778 -34.48 -15.01 29.43
C ALA A 778 -33.40 -14.74 30.50
N ILE A 779 -33.45 -13.55 31.09
CA ILE A 779 -32.53 -13.12 32.15
C ILE A 779 -33.29 -13.18 33.48
N HIS A 780 -32.64 -13.72 34.51
CA HIS A 780 -33.20 -13.81 35.86
C HIS A 780 -32.56 -12.74 36.75
N CYS A 781 -33.34 -11.74 37.16
CA CYS A 781 -32.86 -10.60 37.94
C CYS A 781 -33.11 -10.72 39.46
N GLY A 782 -33.52 -11.89 39.94
CA GLY A 782 -33.92 -12.10 41.34
C GLY A 782 -35.37 -11.73 41.63
N ASN A 783 -35.89 -12.08 42.81
CA ASN A 783 -37.29 -11.86 43.24
C ASN A 783 -38.36 -12.24 42.21
N ASN A 784 -38.17 -13.37 41.50
CA ASN A 784 -39.04 -13.85 40.41
C ASN A 784 -39.15 -12.90 39.19
N VAL A 785 -38.29 -11.89 39.07
CA VAL A 785 -38.23 -11.02 37.89
C VAL A 785 -37.49 -11.74 36.76
N VAL A 786 -38.24 -12.05 35.70
CA VAL A 786 -37.73 -12.68 34.48
C VAL A 786 -37.87 -11.70 33.32
N VAL A 787 -36.76 -11.35 32.69
CA VAL A 787 -36.68 -10.38 31.61
C VAL A 787 -36.49 -11.11 30.29
N THR A 788 -37.43 -10.91 29.37
CA THR A 788 -37.40 -11.50 28.02
C THR A 788 -36.78 -10.54 27.00
N PRO A 789 -36.31 -11.04 25.84
CA PRO A 789 -35.84 -10.17 24.76
C PRO A 789 -36.89 -9.14 24.32
N SER A 790 -38.17 -9.54 24.25
CA SER A 790 -39.27 -8.63 23.91
C SER A 790 -39.47 -7.52 24.93
N ARG A 791 -39.28 -7.81 26.23
CA ARG A 791 -39.34 -6.79 27.29
C ARG A 791 -38.23 -5.75 27.15
N LEU A 792 -37.01 -6.17 26.76
CA LEU A 792 -35.90 -5.25 26.49
C LEU A 792 -36.21 -4.31 25.33
N VAL A 793 -36.75 -4.85 24.24
CA VAL A 793 -37.17 -4.05 23.08
C VAL A 793 -38.27 -3.04 23.48
N GLN A 794 -39.26 -3.48 24.25
CA GLN A 794 -40.33 -2.59 24.74
C GLN A 794 -39.79 -1.46 25.62
N PHE A 795 -38.88 -1.76 26.55
CA PHE A 795 -38.29 -0.74 27.41
C PHE A 795 -37.46 0.25 26.61
N ALA A 796 -36.55 -0.22 25.74
CA ALA A 796 -35.75 0.64 24.88
C ALA A 796 -36.62 1.49 23.95
N LYS A 797 -37.69 0.93 23.39
CA LYS A 797 -38.67 1.69 22.60
C LYS A 797 -39.33 2.79 23.44
N GLY A 798 -39.73 2.50 24.68
CA GLY A 798 -40.32 3.50 25.57
C GLY A 798 -39.38 4.69 25.83
N GLN A 799 -38.09 4.44 25.99
CA GLN A 799 -37.08 5.50 26.12
C GLN A 799 -36.94 6.33 24.83
N VAL A 800 -36.91 5.68 23.66
CA VAL A 800 -36.86 6.36 22.36
C VAL A 800 -38.13 7.18 22.11
N ASP A 801 -39.32 6.61 22.34
CA ASP A 801 -40.60 7.32 22.21
C ASP A 801 -40.65 8.53 23.13
N TYR A 802 -40.15 8.41 24.37
CA TYR A 802 -40.03 9.53 25.30
C TYR A 802 -39.19 10.65 24.70
N LEU A 803 -38.02 10.33 24.14
CA LEU A 803 -37.14 11.31 23.48
C LEU A 803 -37.82 11.95 22.25
N LEU A 804 -38.70 11.23 21.57
CA LEU A 804 -39.42 11.71 20.37
C LEU A 804 -40.73 12.44 20.69
N GLY A 805 -41.09 12.60 21.97
CA GLY A 805 -42.20 13.45 22.42
C GLY A 805 -43.33 12.74 23.16
N SER A 806 -43.25 11.42 23.35
CA SER A 806 -44.15 10.66 24.24
C SER A 806 -43.76 10.84 25.70
N ASN A 807 -43.77 12.09 26.16
CA ASN A 807 -43.39 12.49 27.51
C ASN A 807 -44.39 13.51 28.09
N PRO A 808 -44.36 13.76 29.42
CA PRO A 808 -45.32 14.64 30.08
C PRO A 808 -45.41 16.06 29.50
N ILE A 809 -44.32 16.57 28.91
CA ILE A 809 -44.27 17.92 28.31
C ILE A 809 -44.56 17.93 26.80
N LYS A 810 -44.85 16.77 26.20
CA LYS A 810 -45.18 16.58 24.78
C LYS A 810 -44.19 17.28 23.85
N MET A 811 -42.90 17.18 24.16
CA MET A 811 -41.81 17.83 23.41
C MET A 811 -40.80 16.79 22.94
N SER A 812 -40.51 16.76 21.64
CA SER A 812 -39.40 15.98 21.11
C SER A 812 -38.07 16.61 21.55
N TYR A 813 -37.18 15.83 22.14
CA TYR A 813 -35.79 16.21 22.39
C TYR A 813 -34.94 16.14 21.13
N MET A 814 -35.44 15.51 20.06
CA MET A 814 -34.83 15.54 18.73
C MET A 814 -35.28 16.79 17.96
N VAL A 815 -34.33 17.66 17.64
CA VAL A 815 -34.57 18.91 16.92
C VAL A 815 -35.14 18.65 15.53
N GLY A 816 -36.23 19.33 15.18
CA GLY A 816 -36.90 19.19 13.88
C GLY A 816 -37.88 18.01 13.79
N TYR A 817 -37.98 17.17 14.83
CA TYR A 817 -38.95 16.08 14.87
C TYR A 817 -40.23 16.48 15.61
N GLY A 818 -41.39 16.21 15.00
CA GLY A 818 -42.69 16.59 15.55
C GLY A 818 -42.99 18.10 15.49
N ARG A 819 -44.09 18.52 16.14
CA ARG A 819 -44.53 19.93 16.15
C ARG A 819 -43.88 20.76 17.26
N ASN A 820 -43.40 20.12 18.32
CA ASN A 820 -42.84 20.76 19.50
C ASN A 820 -41.45 20.18 19.78
N PHE A 821 -40.41 20.99 19.61
CA PHE A 821 -39.01 20.62 19.82
C PHE A 821 -38.18 21.85 20.24
N PRO A 822 -37.01 21.67 20.89
CA PRO A 822 -36.10 22.74 21.27
C PRO A 822 -35.65 23.59 20.09
N ARG A 823 -35.88 24.91 20.20
CA ARG A 823 -35.49 25.89 19.17
C ARG A 823 -34.33 26.79 19.60
N LYS A 824 -33.86 26.65 20.84
CA LYS A 824 -32.74 27.38 21.43
C LYS A 824 -31.76 26.38 21.98
N ILE A 825 -30.98 25.80 21.08
CA ILE A 825 -30.03 24.75 21.45
C ILE A 825 -28.66 25.37 21.68
N HIS A 826 -27.91 24.78 22.60
CA HIS A 826 -26.54 25.17 22.90
C HIS A 826 -25.60 24.64 21.80
N HIS A 827 -25.53 25.33 20.65
CA HIS A 827 -24.70 24.93 19.51
C HIS A 827 -24.36 26.13 18.62
N ARG A 828 -23.08 26.47 18.47
CA ARG A 828 -22.61 27.68 17.77
C ARG A 828 -23.17 27.83 16.34
N GLY A 829 -23.06 26.79 15.51
CA GLY A 829 -23.58 26.81 14.14
C GLY A 829 -25.11 26.93 14.04
N SER A 830 -25.84 26.63 15.11
CA SER A 830 -27.30 26.80 15.16
C SER A 830 -27.66 28.21 15.62
N THR A 831 -26.99 28.68 16.68
CA THR A 831 -27.25 29.97 17.35
C THR A 831 -26.81 31.18 16.54
N LEU A 832 -25.80 31.04 15.67
CA LEU A 832 -25.26 32.13 14.86
C LEU A 832 -25.84 32.13 13.44
N PRO A 833 -26.12 33.30 12.82
CA PRO A 833 -26.67 33.35 11.47
C PRO A 833 -25.68 32.75 10.46
N SER A 834 -26.15 31.98 9.46
CA SER A 834 -25.25 31.40 8.45
C SER A 834 -24.49 32.47 7.65
N ILE A 835 -23.39 32.08 7.00
CA ILE A 835 -22.58 32.99 6.17
C ILE A 835 -23.41 33.65 5.05
N ASP A 836 -24.41 32.94 4.53
CA ASP A 836 -25.35 33.46 3.53
C ASP A 836 -26.25 34.57 4.07
N LYS A 837 -26.67 34.46 5.33
CA LYS A 837 -27.54 35.43 6.01
C LYS A 837 -26.76 36.61 6.58
N CYS A 838 -25.51 36.40 6.99
CA CYS A 838 -24.63 37.44 7.50
C CYS A 838 -23.20 37.23 6.97
N ARG A 839 -22.82 37.95 5.92
CA ARG A 839 -21.47 37.85 5.34
C ARG A 839 -20.38 38.50 6.18
N ARG A 840 -20.76 39.31 7.19
CA ARG A 840 -19.80 39.86 8.15
C ARG A 840 -19.26 38.72 9.00
N GLN A 841 -17.94 38.69 9.21
CA GLN A 841 -17.31 37.80 10.18
C GLN A 841 -17.91 38.05 11.57
N ILE A 842 -18.24 36.98 12.29
CA ILE A 842 -18.68 36.98 13.68
C ILE A 842 -17.52 36.45 14.51
N LYS A 843 -16.77 37.35 15.15
CA LYS A 843 -15.62 36.99 15.99
C LYS A 843 -16.07 36.48 17.36
N CYS A 844 -15.17 35.85 18.10
CA CYS A 844 -15.34 35.31 19.45
C CYS A 844 -16.47 35.93 20.32
N HIS A 845 -16.47 37.25 20.55
CA HIS A 845 -17.48 37.93 21.40
C HIS A 845 -18.62 38.62 20.63
N ASP A 846 -18.56 38.70 19.30
CA ASP A 846 -19.66 39.24 18.49
C ASP A 846 -20.91 38.34 18.57
N GLY A 847 -20.72 37.06 18.88
CA GLY A 847 -21.79 36.08 18.96
C GLY A 847 -22.60 36.09 20.24
N ASP A 848 -22.13 36.78 21.29
CA ASP A 848 -22.78 36.79 22.61
C ASP A 848 -24.22 37.32 22.51
N VAL A 849 -24.47 38.30 21.65
CA VAL A 849 -25.83 38.84 21.41
C VAL A 849 -26.79 37.78 20.87
N PHE A 850 -26.29 36.78 20.15
CA PHE A 850 -27.07 35.65 19.66
C PHE A 850 -27.18 34.56 20.71
N PHE A 851 -26.12 34.29 21.48
CA PHE A 851 -26.13 33.35 22.61
C PHE A 851 -27.18 33.74 23.67
N TYR A 852 -27.19 35.01 24.10
CA TYR A 852 -28.14 35.54 25.07
C TYR A 852 -29.50 35.91 24.46
N SER A 853 -29.72 35.60 23.18
CA SER A 853 -30.95 35.97 22.47
C SER A 853 -32.18 35.27 23.06
N LYS A 854 -33.27 36.04 23.20
CA LYS A 854 -34.59 35.49 23.56
C LYS A 854 -35.32 34.88 22.36
N TYR A 855 -34.79 34.97 21.15
CA TYR A 855 -35.39 34.42 19.94
C TYR A 855 -34.91 32.98 19.67
N PRO A 856 -35.65 32.19 18.88
CA PRO A 856 -35.16 30.94 18.34
C PRO A 856 -33.80 31.09 17.63
N ASN A 857 -33.00 30.03 17.66
CA ASN A 857 -31.76 29.94 16.89
C ASN A 857 -32.05 30.16 15.38
N PRO A 858 -31.22 30.96 14.67
CA PRO A 858 -31.43 31.30 13.27
C PRO A 858 -31.29 30.12 12.30
N ASN A 859 -30.60 29.04 12.70
CA ASN A 859 -30.45 27.82 11.92
C ASN A 859 -30.92 26.61 12.73
N GLN A 860 -31.73 25.73 12.12
CA GLN A 860 -32.22 24.52 12.76
C GLN A 860 -31.22 23.36 12.57
N LEU A 861 -30.66 22.85 13.66
CA LEU A 861 -29.79 21.66 13.64
C LEU A 861 -30.64 20.38 13.66
N THR A 862 -31.30 20.08 12.55
CA THR A 862 -32.23 18.96 12.42
C THR A 862 -31.54 17.62 12.77
N GLY A 863 -32.21 16.81 13.60
CA GLY A 863 -31.74 15.48 14.01
C GLY A 863 -30.91 15.45 15.30
N ALA A 864 -30.47 16.60 15.82
CA ALA A 864 -29.74 16.65 17.10
C ALA A 864 -30.65 16.26 18.28
N ILE A 865 -30.19 15.35 19.13
CA ILE A 865 -30.84 15.02 20.40
C ILE A 865 -30.19 15.87 21.49
N VAL A 866 -30.98 16.72 22.15
CA VAL A 866 -30.46 17.62 23.19
C VAL A 866 -30.57 17.02 24.59
N GLY A 867 -29.56 17.28 25.41
CA GLY A 867 -29.58 16.97 26.83
C GLY A 867 -30.63 17.78 27.59
N SER A 868 -31.22 17.17 28.62
CA SER A 868 -32.07 17.87 29.58
C SER A 868 -31.24 18.49 30.70
N GLN A 869 -31.76 19.54 31.35
CA GLN A 869 -31.18 20.07 32.60
C GLN A 869 -31.13 18.99 33.70
N PRO A 870 -30.22 19.11 34.68
CA PRO A 870 -30.31 18.34 35.93
C PRO A 870 -31.65 18.61 36.62
N ARG A 871 -32.21 17.58 37.27
CA ARG A 871 -33.52 17.51 37.95
C ARG A 871 -34.19 18.86 38.24
N ILE A 872 -35.40 19.06 37.71
CA ILE A 872 -36.44 19.82 38.41
C ILE A 872 -37.30 18.79 39.14
#